data_AF-A0A418KWC9-F1
#
_entry.id   AF-A0A418KWC9-F1
#
_cell.length_a   1.000
_cell.length_b   1.000
_cell.length_c   1.000
_cell.angle_alpha   90.00
_cell.angle_beta   90.00
_cell.angle_gamma   90.00
#
_symmetry.space_group_name_H-M   'P 1'
#
loop_
_entity.id
_entity.type
_entity.pdbx_description
1 polymer ?
#
loop_
_entity_poly.entity_id
_entity_poly.type
_entity_poly.pdbx_seq_one_letter_code
_entity_poly.pdbx_strand_id
1 'polypeptide(L)'
;MSAAGMAGAQPYPWLELMLRNEVLDYADIYNYHLHQTYDPAVAPTPLPTGVPAYLGLLEEYDPGDTLGWLTEAGLRFPGTTGRPMTEEEQRALARYQTIWAVTSISQGTDKHFAFVAPPYDEGTGSWGLFEPTTFTPYAGYAAEAAMTAALGEGRYVGRVPGLPTGVTGHVFGDGADSVLVLWAATPASVTLDLDQTTGTLTNIVGASSAVSAPAAGFTVDVGPDPVYLRVAGDVPADTSDAPEPPPTPQPTTFDTADRLVLMQTYPDAVSGNAREGGYALPIDAPTTVTVDVYNFNDTAVTGTVTGTGADGWTVAGGAQPVTVPAGGKATLTFQVSATSAVEFNKLSPVSFRGEFGGDPTSVSTTLVTTDQDVVTARHAFTDDGDALRVAVKNTTGADLHLLNTRWTVGSRRGVAQTGATIPAGETREVVVPLPQLEPGSHTYELRLPFRGGSTLVYHGRIAVIDPADVTDAAHLPITVDGVPDDLSGVPVVDIVEDGKVVMGTYGGPSDLSGTIAVTWDEQNLYLSARITDDVFAQTFSGAETWRGDGIQFSLAPGLPSESRSWDEYDLALTSTGAQLYRRRGTGVPIGVVTAADAAASWDEASTSTVYELALPWTEIPSIQPTDGLMSFSLLVNDNDGAGRKGYIEWGSGIGTGKNPSLFKPLRLVP
;
A
#
# COMPACT_ATOMS: atom_id res chain seq x y z
N MET A 1 26.56 -12.82 5.78
CA MET A 1 25.56 -11.76 5.62
C MET A 1 24.96 -11.82 4.23
N SER A 2 24.02 -12.74 4.06
CA SER A 2 22.93 -12.68 3.10
C SER A 2 21.78 -11.87 3.69
N ALA A 3 21.04 -11.14 2.85
CA ALA A 3 19.81 -10.47 3.23
C ALA A 3 18.66 -11.07 2.42
N ALA A 4 17.56 -11.45 3.06
CA ALA A 4 16.34 -11.82 2.35
C ALA A 4 15.59 -10.54 2.00
N GLY A 5 15.57 -10.19 0.71
CA GLY A 5 14.92 -8.98 0.17
C GLY A 5 13.42 -8.94 0.43
N MET A 6 13.01 -8.47 1.61
CA MET A 6 11.63 -8.48 2.10
C MET A 6 11.04 -7.06 2.11
N ALA A 7 11.05 -6.42 0.94
CA ALA A 7 10.42 -5.11 0.74
C ALA A 7 8.92 -5.28 0.41
N GLY A 8 8.03 -4.99 1.37
CA GLY A 8 6.58 -5.03 1.16
C GLY A 8 5.85 -4.04 2.05
N ALA A 9 4.92 -3.26 1.49
CA ALA A 9 4.08 -2.33 2.23
C ALA A 9 3.00 -3.06 3.05
N GLN A 10 2.52 -2.42 4.11
CA GLN A 10 1.40 -2.90 4.90
C GLN A 10 0.10 -3.01 4.11
N PRO A 11 -0.71 -4.08 4.28
CA PRO A 11 -0.54 -5.24 5.18
C PRO A 11 0.22 -6.44 4.58
N TYR A 12 0.57 -7.40 5.45
CA TYR A 12 1.60 -8.46 5.34
C TYR A 12 1.33 -9.80 4.61
N PRO A 13 0.23 -10.12 3.89
CA PRO A 13 -0.02 -11.51 3.45
C PRO A 13 1.13 -12.17 2.69
N TRP A 14 1.83 -11.40 1.85
CA TRP A 14 3.01 -11.88 1.13
C TRP A 14 4.23 -12.06 2.04
N LEU A 15 4.47 -11.13 2.97
CA LEU A 15 5.63 -11.20 3.87
C LEU A 15 5.48 -12.35 4.87
N GLU A 16 4.30 -12.50 5.45
CA GLU A 16 3.99 -13.65 6.31
C GLU A 16 4.13 -14.96 5.53
N LEU A 17 3.66 -15.01 4.27
CA LEU A 17 3.85 -16.20 3.45
C LEU A 17 5.32 -16.52 3.18
N MET A 18 6.18 -15.52 3.00
CA MET A 18 7.63 -15.75 2.89
C MET A 18 8.21 -16.36 4.17
N LEU A 19 7.83 -15.84 5.34
CA LEU A 19 8.30 -16.36 6.63
C LEU A 19 7.81 -17.81 6.87
N ARG A 20 6.57 -18.14 6.47
CA ARG A 20 6.04 -19.51 6.46
C ARG A 20 6.77 -20.48 5.53
N ASN A 21 7.62 -19.99 4.64
CA ASN A 21 8.49 -20.78 3.77
C ASN A 21 9.92 -20.93 4.34
N GLU A 22 10.12 -20.64 5.63
CA GLU A 22 11.41 -20.84 6.33
C GLU A 22 12.56 -20.07 5.63
N VAL A 23 12.25 -18.90 5.03
CA VAL A 23 13.24 -18.10 4.30
C VAL A 23 14.34 -17.55 5.21
N LEU A 24 14.05 -17.37 6.51
CA LEU A 24 15.01 -16.86 7.48
C LEU A 24 16.16 -17.84 7.76
N ASP A 25 15.95 -19.15 7.58
CA ASP A 25 17.02 -20.16 7.69
C ASP A 25 18.18 -19.90 6.69
N TYR A 26 17.92 -19.11 5.64
CA TYR A 26 18.86 -18.75 4.57
C TYR A 26 19.28 -17.27 4.60
N ALA A 27 18.84 -16.52 5.60
CA ALA A 27 19.06 -15.08 5.70
C ALA A 27 19.74 -14.72 7.03
N ASP A 28 20.76 -13.87 6.98
CA ASP A 28 21.33 -13.29 8.21
C ASP A 28 20.57 -12.03 8.66
N ILE A 29 19.75 -11.46 7.77
CA ILE A 29 19.10 -10.16 7.91
C ILE A 29 17.68 -10.23 7.37
N TYR A 30 16.72 -9.80 8.19
CA TYR A 30 15.37 -9.42 7.82
C TYR A 30 15.36 -7.93 7.49
N ASN A 31 15.27 -7.59 6.20
CA ASN A 31 15.24 -6.20 5.77
C ASN A 31 13.82 -5.72 5.47
N TYR A 32 13.51 -4.48 5.85
CA TYR A 32 12.22 -3.84 5.58
C TYR A 32 12.40 -2.35 5.29
N HIS A 33 11.40 -1.75 4.64
CA HIS A 33 11.48 -0.38 4.12
C HIS A 33 10.34 0.46 4.70
N LEU A 34 10.64 1.72 5.00
CA LEU A 34 9.64 2.71 5.41
C LEU A 34 9.84 3.97 4.58
N HIS A 35 8.79 4.38 3.89
CA HIS A 35 8.81 5.61 3.10
C HIS A 35 7.60 6.47 3.48
N GLN A 36 7.80 7.78 3.49
CA GLN A 36 6.71 8.75 3.63
C GLN A 36 6.77 9.79 2.52
N THR A 37 5.65 10.49 2.32
CA THR A 37 5.58 11.67 1.46
C THR A 37 5.48 12.90 2.34
N TYR A 38 6.31 13.90 2.05
CA TYR A 38 6.28 15.19 2.72
C TYR A 38 5.01 15.94 2.34
N ASP A 39 4.28 16.39 3.37
CA ASP A 39 3.12 17.25 3.25
C ASP A 39 3.29 18.46 4.20
N PRO A 40 3.43 19.68 3.66
CA PRO A 40 3.60 20.88 4.49
C PRO A 40 2.35 21.23 5.31
N ALA A 41 1.15 20.78 4.92
CA ALA A 41 -0.11 21.09 5.61
C ALA A 41 -0.30 20.25 6.88
N VAL A 42 0.23 19.02 6.89
CA VAL A 42 0.06 18.07 8.00
C VAL A 42 1.24 18.11 8.98
N ALA A 43 2.35 18.76 8.60
CA ALA A 43 3.63 18.76 9.32
C ALA A 43 3.97 17.34 9.79
N PRO A 44 4.54 16.48 8.91
CA PRO A 44 4.61 15.04 9.15
C PRO A 44 5.16 14.77 10.54
N THR A 45 4.42 13.98 11.32
CA THR A 45 4.94 13.52 12.61
C THR A 45 6.24 12.79 12.30
N PRO A 46 7.40 13.20 12.85
CA PRO A 46 8.70 12.67 12.46
C PRO A 46 8.94 11.23 12.95
N LEU A 47 7.89 10.53 13.38
CA LEU A 47 7.97 9.18 13.93
C LEU A 47 7.77 8.16 12.81
N PRO A 48 8.61 7.11 12.71
CA PRO A 48 8.28 5.88 12.00
C PRO A 48 6.95 5.35 12.52
N THR A 49 5.88 5.50 11.77
CA THR A 49 4.73 4.62 11.93
C THR A 49 5.08 3.32 11.22
N GLY A 50 5.31 2.23 11.96
CA GLY A 50 5.38 0.88 11.38
C GLY A 50 6.49 -0.05 11.85
N VAL A 51 7.58 0.42 12.48
CA VAL A 51 8.69 -0.45 12.93
C VAL A 51 8.21 -1.60 13.83
N PRO A 52 7.40 -1.37 14.89
CA PRO A 52 6.95 -2.46 15.76
C PRO A 52 6.15 -3.53 15.03
N ALA A 53 5.46 -3.18 13.94
CA ALA A 53 4.71 -4.15 13.17
C ALA A 53 5.62 -5.08 12.36
N TYR A 54 6.72 -4.55 11.76
CA TYR A 54 7.67 -5.37 11.01
C TYR A 54 8.48 -6.29 11.92
N LEU A 55 8.95 -5.76 13.04
CA LEU A 55 9.75 -6.53 14.00
C LEU A 55 8.88 -7.50 14.81
N GLY A 56 7.63 -7.13 15.14
CA GLY A 56 6.70 -8.03 15.79
C GLY A 56 6.33 -9.25 14.94
N LEU A 57 6.27 -9.09 13.61
CA LEU A 57 6.09 -10.22 12.70
C LEU A 57 7.34 -11.10 12.64
N LEU A 58 8.54 -10.50 12.59
CA LEU A 58 9.81 -11.25 12.63
C LEU A 58 9.88 -12.13 13.89
N GLU A 59 9.56 -11.55 15.05
CA GLU A 59 9.60 -12.23 16.35
C GLU A 59 8.65 -13.44 16.44
N GLU A 60 7.56 -13.48 15.66
CA GLU A 60 6.67 -14.64 15.62
C GLU A 60 7.32 -15.88 14.96
N TYR A 61 8.24 -15.66 14.02
CA TYR A 61 8.83 -16.72 13.20
C TYR A 61 10.28 -17.05 13.59
N ASP A 62 11.05 -16.08 14.08
CA ASP A 62 12.45 -16.27 14.45
C ASP A 62 12.86 -15.36 15.64
N PRO A 63 12.39 -15.67 16.85
CA PRO A 63 12.52 -14.80 18.01
C PRO A 63 13.98 -14.60 18.43
N GLY A 64 14.47 -13.36 18.29
CA GLY A 64 15.80 -12.94 18.75
C GLY A 64 17.03 -13.44 17.96
N ASP A 65 16.83 -14.17 16.86
CA ASP A 65 17.93 -14.80 16.12
C ASP A 65 18.33 -14.04 14.84
N THR A 66 17.38 -13.39 14.16
CA THR A 66 17.63 -12.61 12.93
C THR A 66 17.70 -11.11 13.16
N LEU A 67 18.66 -10.44 12.51
CA LEU A 67 18.80 -8.98 12.55
C LEU A 67 17.71 -8.27 11.73
N GLY A 68 17.01 -7.31 12.33
CA GLY A 68 16.02 -6.45 11.69
C GLY A 68 16.62 -5.14 11.16
N TRP A 69 16.85 -5.04 9.85
CA TRP A 69 17.44 -3.85 9.22
C TRP A 69 16.41 -3.01 8.47
N LEU A 70 16.31 -1.72 8.80
CA LEU A 70 15.58 -0.74 8.01
C LEU A 70 16.49 -0.25 6.89
N THR A 71 16.51 -0.97 5.78
CA THR A 71 17.44 -0.75 4.65
C THR A 71 17.08 0.43 3.76
N GLU A 72 15.85 0.92 3.86
CA GLU A 72 15.44 2.18 3.24
C GLU A 72 14.48 2.93 4.15
N ALA A 73 14.90 4.12 4.58
CA ALA A 73 14.08 5.10 5.27
C ALA A 73 14.14 6.43 4.51
N GLY A 74 13.10 6.75 3.73
CA GLY A 74 13.09 7.94 2.87
C GLY A 74 11.84 8.81 2.98
N LEU A 75 12.02 10.13 2.87
CA LEU A 75 10.94 11.10 2.75
C LEU A 75 10.93 11.67 1.33
N ARG A 76 9.87 11.40 0.57
CA ARG A 76 9.68 11.98 -0.76
C ARG A 76 9.19 13.41 -0.62
N PHE A 77 9.74 14.32 -1.41
CA PHE A 77 9.26 15.70 -1.52
C PHE A 77 8.55 15.90 -2.86
N PRO A 78 7.20 15.87 -2.89
CA PRO A 78 6.44 16.10 -4.13
C PRO A 78 6.69 17.48 -4.71
N GLY A 79 6.56 17.60 -6.04
CA GLY A 79 6.61 18.91 -6.72
C GLY A 79 8.01 19.54 -6.74
N THR A 80 9.06 18.81 -6.35
CA THR A 80 10.46 19.22 -6.52
C THR A 80 11.04 18.80 -7.87
N THR A 81 10.29 18.08 -8.71
CA THR A 81 10.83 17.57 -9.96
C THR A 81 11.30 18.69 -10.86
N GLY A 82 12.56 18.62 -11.28
CA GLY A 82 13.21 19.64 -12.11
C GLY A 82 13.64 20.92 -11.37
N ARG A 83 13.55 20.98 -10.04
CA ARG A 83 14.03 22.13 -9.24
C ARG A 83 14.77 21.71 -7.96
N PRO A 84 15.63 22.58 -7.40
CA PRO A 84 16.18 22.33 -6.07
C PRO A 84 15.11 22.44 -4.97
N MET A 85 15.37 21.78 -3.84
CA MET A 85 14.56 21.92 -2.62
C MET A 85 14.68 23.34 -2.03
N THR A 86 13.57 23.87 -1.54
CA THR A 86 13.51 25.15 -0.80
C THR A 86 14.17 25.02 0.58
N GLU A 87 14.42 26.15 1.25
CA GLU A 87 14.96 26.13 2.62
C GLU A 87 14.05 25.40 3.61
N GLU A 88 12.73 25.50 3.43
CA GLU A 88 11.74 24.83 4.27
C GLU A 88 11.75 23.31 4.04
N GLU A 89 11.76 22.88 2.78
CA GLU A 89 11.87 21.46 2.40
C GLU A 89 13.18 20.86 2.93
N GLN A 90 14.30 21.57 2.80
CA GLN A 90 15.60 21.13 3.33
C GLN A 90 15.60 21.03 4.87
N ARG A 91 14.94 21.96 5.56
CA ARG A 91 14.79 21.91 7.03
C ARG A 91 13.94 20.71 7.44
N ALA A 92 12.86 20.44 6.72
CA ALA A 92 12.03 19.25 6.95
C ALA A 92 12.82 17.96 6.71
N LEU A 93 13.58 17.88 5.61
CA LEU A 93 14.46 16.74 5.30
C LEU A 93 15.46 16.48 6.43
N ALA A 94 16.15 17.52 6.91
CA ALA A 94 17.12 17.42 8.00
C ALA A 94 16.51 16.89 9.31
N ARG A 95 15.35 17.43 9.71
CA ARG A 95 14.63 16.99 10.92
C ARG A 95 14.17 15.56 10.81
N TYR A 96 13.49 15.25 9.70
CA TYR A 96 12.83 13.98 9.54
C TYR A 96 13.85 12.86 9.50
N GLN A 97 14.90 13.00 8.69
CA GLN A 97 15.92 11.98 8.55
C GLN A 97 16.62 11.62 9.88
N THR A 98 17.00 12.63 10.67
CA THR A 98 17.71 12.41 11.94
C THR A 98 16.80 11.87 13.04
N ILE A 99 15.58 12.39 13.17
CA ILE A 99 14.60 11.88 14.14
C ILE A 99 14.20 10.44 13.78
N TRP A 100 14.11 10.12 12.48
CA TRP A 100 13.72 8.78 12.03
C TRP A 100 14.76 7.72 12.38
N ALA A 101 16.04 8.04 12.16
CA ALA A 101 17.14 7.17 12.55
C ALA A 101 17.12 6.90 14.06
N VAL A 102 17.06 7.94 14.89
CA VAL A 102 17.00 7.81 16.35
C VAL A 102 15.79 6.99 16.80
N THR A 103 14.61 7.29 16.26
CA THR A 103 13.37 6.64 16.68
C THR A 103 13.31 5.18 16.25
N SER A 104 13.69 4.85 15.01
CA SER A 104 13.66 3.47 14.52
C SER A 104 14.61 2.57 15.33
N ILE A 105 15.80 3.05 15.67
CA ILE A 105 16.74 2.32 16.54
C ILE A 105 16.15 2.16 17.95
N SER A 106 15.54 3.21 18.51
CA SER A 106 14.88 3.12 19.82
C SER A 106 13.73 2.12 19.88
N GLN A 107 13.16 1.77 18.72
CA GLN A 107 12.07 0.81 18.56
C GLN A 107 12.55 -0.61 18.22
N GLY A 108 13.87 -0.86 18.21
CA GLY A 108 14.45 -2.19 17.98
C GLY A 108 15.03 -2.44 16.59
N THR A 109 15.14 -1.41 15.75
CA THR A 109 15.88 -1.56 14.49
C THR A 109 17.37 -1.72 14.78
N ASP A 110 17.98 -2.81 14.34
CA ASP A 110 19.43 -3.05 14.56
C ASP A 110 20.30 -2.13 13.70
N LYS A 111 19.80 -1.76 12.52
CA LYS A 111 20.50 -0.85 11.61
C LYS A 111 19.54 -0.06 10.72
N HIS A 112 19.78 1.26 10.66
CA HIS A 112 19.02 2.21 9.86
C HIS A 112 19.83 2.68 8.64
N PHE A 113 19.18 2.80 7.49
CA PHE A 113 19.76 3.31 6.27
C PHE A 113 18.87 4.41 5.67
N ALA A 114 19.40 5.63 5.63
CA ALA A 114 18.73 6.76 5.01
C ALA A 114 18.63 6.57 3.47
N PHE A 115 17.42 6.71 2.94
CA PHE A 115 17.12 6.67 1.52
C PHE A 115 16.88 8.11 1.01
N VAL A 116 17.75 8.69 0.18
CA VAL A 116 18.97 8.11 -0.41
C VAL A 116 20.02 9.18 -0.67
N ALA A 117 21.31 8.81 -0.65
CA ALA A 117 22.40 9.78 -0.77
C ALA A 117 22.39 10.55 -2.11
N PRO A 118 22.60 9.95 -3.30
CA PRO A 118 22.62 10.67 -4.56
C PRO A 118 21.34 11.47 -4.82
N PRO A 119 21.39 12.50 -5.70
CA PRO A 119 20.18 13.07 -6.24
C PRO A 119 19.31 11.97 -6.85
N TYR A 120 18.07 11.87 -6.40
CA TYR A 120 17.16 10.81 -6.80
C TYR A 120 15.74 11.37 -6.92
N ASP A 121 15.20 11.32 -8.13
CA ASP A 121 13.88 11.82 -8.48
C ASP A 121 13.19 10.79 -9.36
N GLU A 122 12.02 10.34 -8.91
CA GLU A 122 11.22 9.32 -9.61
C GLU A 122 10.18 9.94 -10.56
N GLY A 123 10.34 11.21 -10.90
CA GLY A 123 9.37 11.98 -11.70
C GLY A 123 8.13 12.42 -10.90
N THR A 124 8.07 12.09 -9.62
CA THR A 124 6.97 12.46 -8.72
C THR A 124 7.43 13.31 -7.52
N GLY A 125 8.74 13.54 -7.40
CA GLY A 125 9.37 14.21 -6.27
C GLY A 125 10.77 13.70 -6.00
N SER A 126 11.55 14.49 -5.26
CA SER A 126 12.93 14.18 -4.90
C SER A 126 13.02 13.46 -3.56
N TRP A 127 13.99 12.56 -3.45
CA TRP A 127 14.37 11.81 -2.24
C TRP A 127 15.82 12.07 -1.82
N GLY A 128 16.61 12.65 -2.72
CA GLY A 128 18.07 12.71 -2.59
C GLY A 128 18.57 13.71 -1.56
N LEU A 129 19.76 13.47 -0.99
CA LEU A 129 20.42 14.38 -0.06
C LEU A 129 21.26 15.47 -0.74
N PHE A 130 21.28 15.49 -2.07
CA PHE A 130 22.07 16.41 -2.88
C PHE A 130 21.24 17.02 -4.00
N GLU A 131 21.58 18.24 -4.39
CA GLU A 131 20.95 18.91 -5.51
C GLU A 131 21.29 18.23 -6.85
N PRO A 132 20.31 17.99 -7.75
CA PRO A 132 20.50 17.22 -8.97
C PRO A 132 21.56 17.72 -9.97
N THR A 133 21.74 19.04 -10.08
CA THR A 133 22.59 19.64 -11.13
C THR A 133 24.02 19.83 -10.67
N THR A 134 24.19 20.31 -9.46
CA THR A 134 25.46 20.78 -8.88
C THR A 134 26.04 19.79 -7.90
N PHE A 135 25.25 18.80 -7.45
CA PHE A 135 25.63 17.90 -6.35
C PHE A 135 26.03 18.68 -5.09
N THR A 136 25.40 19.83 -4.86
CA THR A 136 25.53 20.56 -3.58
C THR A 136 24.77 19.79 -2.51
N PRO A 137 25.36 19.50 -1.34
CA PRO A 137 24.65 18.80 -0.27
C PRO A 137 23.51 19.66 0.26
N TYR A 138 22.34 19.06 0.44
CA TYR A 138 21.23 19.67 1.16
C TYR A 138 21.45 19.60 2.68
N ALA A 139 20.63 20.34 3.43
CA ALA A 139 20.67 20.31 4.89
C ALA A 139 20.48 18.88 5.47
N GLY A 140 19.78 17.99 4.77
CA GLY A 140 19.66 16.57 5.13
C GLY A 140 21.00 15.85 5.24
N TYR A 141 21.90 16.04 4.27
CA TYR A 141 23.25 15.47 4.31
C TYR A 141 24.05 16.01 5.50
N ALA A 142 24.02 17.33 5.72
CA ALA A 142 24.71 17.96 6.84
C ALA A 142 24.19 17.46 8.19
N ALA A 143 22.87 17.26 8.31
CA ALA A 143 22.24 16.76 9.51
C ALA A 143 22.56 15.30 9.81
N GLU A 144 22.55 14.44 8.79
CA GLU A 144 22.98 13.04 8.90
C GLU A 144 24.45 12.95 9.36
N ALA A 145 25.34 13.76 8.76
CA ALA A 145 26.73 13.81 9.14
C ALA A 145 26.94 14.33 10.57
N ALA A 146 26.17 15.35 10.98
CA ALA A 146 26.22 15.88 12.35
C ALA A 146 25.73 14.87 13.38
N MET A 147 24.61 14.19 13.11
CA MET A 147 24.05 13.14 13.96
C MET A 147 25.04 12.00 14.15
N THR A 148 25.55 11.42 13.05
CA THR A 148 26.48 10.30 13.10
C THR A 148 27.79 10.66 13.82
N ALA A 149 28.33 11.87 13.59
CA ALA A 149 29.49 12.36 14.33
C ALA A 149 29.21 12.57 15.83
N ALA A 150 28.02 13.08 16.18
CA ALA A 150 27.63 13.30 17.56
C ALA A 150 27.40 11.99 18.33
N LEU A 151 26.73 11.01 17.72
CA LEU A 151 26.40 9.72 18.32
C LEU A 151 27.59 8.76 18.42
N GLY A 152 28.60 8.89 17.54
CA GLY A 152 29.77 8.01 17.55
C GLY A 152 29.38 6.57 17.29
N GLU A 153 29.64 5.67 18.24
CA GLU A 153 29.20 4.27 18.13
C GLU A 153 27.67 4.12 18.09
N GLY A 154 26.92 5.06 18.69
CA GLY A 154 25.47 5.13 18.56
C GLY A 154 24.72 3.94 19.13
N ARG A 155 25.20 3.34 20.24
CA ARG A 155 24.50 2.25 20.92
C ARG A 155 23.34 2.80 21.74
N TYR A 156 22.11 2.43 21.40
CA TYR A 156 20.96 2.88 22.17
C TYR A 156 20.96 2.32 23.60
N VAL A 157 20.66 3.17 24.58
CA VAL A 157 20.63 2.80 26.01
C VAL A 157 19.19 2.82 26.54
N GLY A 158 18.44 3.88 26.24
CA GLY A 158 17.09 4.06 26.76
C GLY A 158 16.58 5.49 26.61
N ARG A 159 15.47 5.81 27.26
CA ARG A 159 14.91 7.17 27.27
C ARG A 159 15.56 8.02 28.34
N VAL A 160 15.61 9.34 28.12
CA VAL A 160 15.98 10.30 29.16
C VAL A 160 14.84 10.36 30.19
N PRO A 161 15.08 10.05 31.47
CA PRO A 161 14.02 10.02 32.48
C PRO A 161 13.57 11.43 32.88
N GLY A 162 12.31 11.56 33.30
CA GLY A 162 11.80 12.78 33.96
C GLY A 162 11.57 13.99 33.05
N LEU A 163 11.55 13.80 31.72
CA LEU A 163 11.28 14.90 30.78
C LEU A 163 9.83 15.43 30.88
N PRO A 164 9.61 16.73 30.66
CA PRO A 164 8.28 17.31 30.63
C PRO A 164 7.47 16.80 29.43
N THR A 165 6.14 16.84 29.55
CA THR A 165 5.23 16.45 28.46
C THR A 165 5.51 17.25 27.19
N GLY A 166 5.63 16.55 26.06
CA GLY A 166 5.90 17.15 24.75
C GLY A 166 7.38 17.24 24.37
N VAL A 167 8.29 16.83 25.27
CA VAL A 167 9.73 16.66 24.97
C VAL A 167 10.05 15.18 24.84
N THR A 168 10.80 14.84 23.79
CA THR A 168 11.33 13.49 23.58
C THR A 168 12.83 13.50 23.81
N GLY A 169 13.32 12.44 24.45
CA GLY A 169 14.75 12.28 24.73
C GLY A 169 15.21 10.85 24.76
N HIS A 170 16.35 10.60 24.12
CA HIS A 170 16.99 9.30 24.02
C HIS A 170 18.45 9.39 24.46
N VAL A 171 18.94 8.33 25.10
CA VAL A 171 20.34 8.17 25.52
C VAL A 171 21.00 7.14 24.61
N PHE A 172 22.16 7.52 24.06
CA PHE A 172 23.05 6.64 23.32
C PHE A 172 24.43 6.62 23.99
N GLY A 173 25.08 5.46 23.99
CA GLY A 173 26.50 5.31 24.33
C GLY A 173 27.35 5.36 23.06
N ASP A 174 28.47 6.10 23.12
CA ASP A 174 29.44 6.15 22.02
C ASP A 174 30.67 5.25 22.25
N GLY A 175 30.62 4.43 23.30
CA GLY A 175 31.67 3.54 23.78
C GLY A 175 32.29 3.98 25.10
N ALA A 176 32.46 5.29 25.33
CA ALA A 176 33.04 5.83 26.57
C ALA A 176 32.16 6.89 27.24
N ASP A 177 31.41 7.66 26.44
CA ASP A 177 30.59 8.78 26.84
C ASP A 177 29.12 8.54 26.46
N SER A 178 28.24 9.28 27.12
CA SER A 178 26.81 9.30 26.79
C SER A 178 26.45 10.50 25.93
N VAL A 179 25.55 10.29 24.98
CA VAL A 179 24.99 11.31 24.10
C VAL A 179 23.48 11.30 24.25
N LEU A 180 22.94 12.41 24.77
CA LEU A 180 21.50 12.63 24.88
C LEU A 180 21.03 13.33 23.60
N VAL A 181 20.04 12.76 22.93
CA VAL A 181 19.35 13.37 21.79
C VAL A 181 18.01 13.89 22.26
N LEU A 182 17.73 15.18 22.06
CA LEU A 182 16.54 15.84 22.58
C LEU A 182 15.84 16.68 21.51
N TRP A 183 14.51 16.61 21.45
CA TRP A 183 13.67 17.49 20.61
C TRP A 183 12.28 17.67 21.20
N ALA A 184 11.54 18.64 20.67
CA ALA A 184 10.16 18.93 21.05
C ALA A 184 9.39 19.57 19.89
N ALA A 185 8.10 19.27 19.74
CA ALA A 185 7.29 19.92 18.69
C ALA A 185 7.19 21.44 18.86
N THR A 186 7.22 21.91 20.11
CA THR A 186 7.22 23.33 20.46
C THR A 186 8.47 23.67 21.26
N PRO A 187 9.10 24.84 21.03
CA PRO A 187 10.27 25.26 21.79
C PRO A 187 10.05 25.19 23.31
N ALA A 188 11.00 24.60 24.02
CA ALA A 188 10.99 24.47 25.47
C ALA A 188 12.42 24.54 26.03
N SER A 189 12.56 24.87 27.31
CA SER A 189 13.84 24.81 28.02
C SER A 189 13.75 23.71 29.07
N VAL A 190 14.70 22.78 29.03
CA VAL A 190 14.69 21.56 29.87
C VAL A 190 15.92 21.56 30.75
N THR A 191 15.72 21.20 32.02
CA THR A 191 16.82 21.00 32.97
C THR A 191 17.09 19.50 33.13
N LEU A 192 18.30 19.08 32.80
CA LEU A 192 18.75 17.69 32.89
C LEU A 192 19.57 17.51 34.17
N ASP A 193 19.08 16.63 35.05
CA ASP A 193 19.75 16.27 36.31
C ASP A 193 20.77 15.16 36.04
N LEU A 194 22.02 15.57 35.82
CA LEU A 194 23.16 14.70 35.49
C LEU A 194 24.30 14.97 36.49
N ASP A 195 25.08 13.93 36.82
CA ASP A 195 26.25 14.05 37.71
C ASP A 195 27.39 14.87 37.07
N GLN A 196 27.41 14.94 35.74
CA GLN A 196 28.40 15.65 34.96
C GLN A 196 28.18 17.17 35.04
N THR A 197 29.28 17.94 35.08
CA THR A 197 29.24 19.41 35.18
C THR A 197 29.67 20.13 33.90
N THR A 198 30.17 19.39 32.92
CA THR A 198 30.60 19.89 31.61
C THR A 198 30.19 18.93 30.50
N GLY A 199 29.86 19.48 29.34
CA GLY A 199 29.51 18.71 28.16
C GLY A 199 29.71 19.49 26.87
N THR A 200 29.40 18.85 25.74
CA THR A 200 29.38 19.49 24.42
C THR A 200 27.96 19.41 23.87
N LEU A 201 27.36 20.56 23.58
CA LEU A 201 26.07 20.65 22.92
C LEU A 201 26.28 20.89 21.43
N THR A 202 25.69 20.05 20.59
CA THR A 202 25.75 20.13 19.13
C THR A 202 24.35 20.28 18.56
N ASN A 203 24.15 21.22 17.63
CA ASN A 203 22.86 21.39 16.96
C ASN A 203 22.71 20.46 15.74
N ILE A 204 21.52 20.47 15.12
CA ILE A 204 21.19 19.60 13.97
C ILE A 204 22.17 19.71 12.78
N VAL A 205 22.84 20.85 12.57
CA VAL A 205 23.80 21.03 11.47
C VAL A 205 25.26 20.88 11.90
N GLY A 206 25.52 20.44 13.13
CA GLY A 206 26.87 20.12 13.62
C GLY A 206 27.64 21.30 14.25
N ALA A 207 27.00 22.43 14.53
CA ALA A 207 27.64 23.49 15.30
C ALA A 207 27.67 23.11 16.78
N SER A 208 28.87 23.03 17.35
CA SER A 208 29.10 22.60 18.72
C SER A 208 29.59 23.73 19.63
N SER A 209 29.16 23.70 20.89
CA SER A 209 29.65 24.59 21.95
C SER A 209 29.86 23.83 23.25
N ALA A 210 30.90 24.19 24.00
CA ALA A 210 31.08 23.70 25.36
C ALA A 210 29.98 24.29 26.27
N VAL A 211 29.37 23.43 27.09
CA VAL A 211 28.34 23.80 28.05
C VAL A 211 28.76 23.36 29.45
N SER A 212 28.33 24.11 30.47
CA SER A 212 28.52 23.74 31.87
C SER A 212 27.20 23.77 32.62
N ALA A 213 27.04 22.82 33.54
CA ALA A 213 25.88 22.74 34.41
C ALA A 213 26.18 23.46 35.74
N PRO A 214 25.34 24.41 36.19
CA PRO A 214 25.30 24.78 37.60
C PRO A 214 24.83 23.60 38.47
N ALA A 215 24.81 23.77 39.80
CA ALA A 215 24.30 22.75 40.73
C ALA A 215 22.83 22.32 40.49
N ALA A 216 22.10 23.03 39.62
CA ALA A 216 20.73 22.72 39.22
C ALA A 216 20.62 21.79 37.99
N GLY A 217 21.73 21.39 37.36
CA GLY A 217 21.75 20.56 36.15
C GLY A 217 22.01 21.34 34.85
N PHE A 218 22.07 20.65 33.72
CA PHE A 218 22.22 21.29 32.40
C PHE A 218 20.91 21.90 31.94
N THR A 219 20.91 23.19 31.58
CA THR A 219 19.77 23.80 30.86
C THR A 219 20.01 23.65 29.36
N VAL A 220 19.09 22.95 28.69
CA VAL A 220 19.12 22.73 27.23
C VAL A 220 17.84 23.27 26.62
N ASP A 221 17.98 24.18 25.66
CA ASP A 221 16.85 24.63 24.85
C ASP A 221 16.60 23.61 23.74
N VAL A 222 15.37 23.12 23.67
CA VAL A 222 14.91 22.11 22.72
C VAL A 222 13.80 22.69 21.85
N GLY A 223 13.68 22.19 20.62
CA GLY A 223 12.64 22.55 19.67
C GLY A 223 12.51 21.48 18.60
N PRO A 224 11.89 21.79 17.45
CA PRO A 224 11.65 20.79 16.40
C PRO A 224 12.93 20.22 15.77
N ASP A 225 14.04 20.96 15.88
CA ASP A 225 15.36 20.52 15.46
C ASP A 225 16.04 19.77 16.61
N PRO A 226 16.46 18.50 16.42
CA PRO A 226 17.16 17.76 17.47
C PRO A 226 18.49 18.39 17.84
N VAL A 227 18.83 18.28 19.13
CA VAL A 227 20.13 18.66 19.69
C VAL A 227 20.78 17.46 20.37
N TYR A 228 22.12 17.45 20.37
CA TYR A 228 22.94 16.35 20.88
C TYR A 228 23.82 16.87 22.02
N LEU A 229 23.54 16.44 23.25
CA LEU A 229 24.36 16.75 24.43
C LEU A 229 25.25 15.55 24.75
N ARG A 230 26.55 15.69 24.52
CA ARG A 230 27.56 14.70 24.93
C ARG A 230 28.12 15.04 26.31
N VAL A 231 28.17 14.07 27.21
CA VAL A 231 28.77 14.16 28.54
C VAL A 231 29.63 12.94 28.84
N ALA A 232 30.64 13.11 29.70
CA ALA A 232 31.59 12.05 30.00
C ALA A 232 30.98 10.91 30.82
N GLY A 233 31.21 9.66 30.40
CA GLY A 233 30.70 8.46 31.08
C GLY A 233 29.19 8.24 30.95
N ASP A 234 28.68 7.32 31.77
CA ASP A 234 27.27 6.92 31.77
C ASP A 234 26.35 7.97 32.41
N VAL A 235 25.09 8.01 31.96
CA VAL A 235 24.03 8.85 32.50
C VAL A 235 22.80 8.02 32.87
N PRO A 236 21.90 8.52 33.74
CA PRO A 236 20.62 7.88 33.99
C PRO A 236 19.78 7.72 32.71
N ALA A 237 19.26 6.51 32.49
CA ALA A 237 18.35 6.19 31.39
C ALA A 237 17.20 5.30 31.89
N ASP A 238 15.99 5.50 31.35
CA ASP A 238 14.88 4.57 31.49
C ASP A 238 14.97 3.50 30.40
N THR A 239 15.31 2.28 30.81
CA THR A 239 15.53 1.12 29.93
C THR A 239 14.32 0.19 29.84
N SER A 240 13.17 0.58 30.41
CA SER A 240 11.97 -0.29 30.47
C SER A 240 11.48 -0.76 29.10
N ASP A 241 11.62 0.09 28.09
CA ASP A 241 11.23 -0.18 26.70
C ASP A 241 12.46 -0.25 25.76
N ALA A 242 13.67 -0.42 26.30
CA ALA A 242 14.87 -0.52 25.45
C ALA A 242 14.93 -1.89 24.77
N PRO A 243 15.17 -1.95 23.45
CA PRO A 243 15.34 -3.21 22.73
C PRO A 243 16.58 -3.96 23.25
N GLU A 244 16.54 -5.28 23.13
CA GLU A 244 17.71 -6.11 23.42
C GLU A 244 18.87 -5.79 22.45
N PRO A 245 20.14 -5.97 22.86
CA PRO A 245 21.26 -5.79 21.96
C PRO A 245 21.17 -6.73 20.75
N PRO A 246 21.58 -6.29 19.54
CA PRO A 246 21.52 -7.12 18.35
C PRO A 246 22.30 -8.43 18.54
N PRO A 247 21.75 -9.59 18.11
CA PRO A 247 22.50 -10.83 18.08
C PRO A 247 23.72 -10.70 17.16
N THR A 248 24.76 -11.49 17.42
CA THR A 248 25.88 -11.61 16.48
C THR A 248 25.60 -12.75 15.52
N PRO A 249 25.44 -12.49 14.20
CA PRO A 249 25.17 -13.56 13.24
C PRO A 249 26.27 -14.62 13.29
N GLN A 250 25.88 -15.88 13.36
CA GLN A 250 26.80 -17.00 13.31
C GLN A 250 26.87 -17.54 11.87
N PRO A 251 28.05 -17.97 11.39
CA PRO A 251 28.13 -18.60 10.06
C PRO A 251 27.27 -19.87 10.00
N THR A 252 26.25 -19.86 9.14
CA THR A 252 25.41 -21.04 8.89
C THR A 252 26.11 -21.99 7.91
N THR A 253 26.11 -23.29 8.24
CA THR A 253 26.55 -24.35 7.33
C THR A 253 25.34 -25.12 6.84
N PHE A 254 25.08 -25.07 5.54
CA PHE A 254 23.99 -25.84 4.94
C PHE A 254 24.38 -27.32 4.78
N ASP A 255 23.49 -28.20 5.19
CA ASP A 255 23.62 -29.64 4.99
C ASP A 255 23.15 -30.06 3.58
N THR A 256 22.84 -31.35 3.39
CA THR A 256 22.36 -31.83 2.10
C THR A 256 20.93 -31.38 1.83
N ALA A 257 20.03 -31.44 2.81
CA ALA A 257 18.62 -31.13 2.67
C ALA A 257 18.37 -29.62 2.58
N ASP A 258 19.16 -28.80 3.27
CA ASP A 258 19.12 -27.33 3.16
C ASP A 258 19.37 -26.83 1.72
N ARG A 259 20.18 -27.60 0.96
CA ARG A 259 20.50 -27.28 -0.44
C ARG A 259 19.45 -27.80 -1.43
N LEU A 260 18.32 -28.32 -0.96
CA LEU A 260 17.19 -28.76 -1.77
C LEU A 260 16.03 -27.78 -1.58
N VAL A 261 15.66 -27.07 -2.65
CA VAL A 261 14.60 -26.05 -2.60
C VAL A 261 13.39 -26.55 -3.38
N LEU A 262 12.21 -26.48 -2.76
CA LEU A 262 10.94 -26.89 -3.36
C LEU A 262 10.17 -25.68 -3.86
N MET A 263 9.61 -25.78 -5.07
CA MET A 263 8.76 -24.75 -5.66
C MET A 263 7.47 -25.38 -6.21
N GLN A 264 6.33 -25.00 -5.64
CA GLN A 264 5.02 -25.39 -6.17
C GLN A 264 4.65 -24.55 -7.39
N THR A 265 3.91 -25.12 -8.33
CA THR A 265 3.30 -24.41 -9.46
C THR A 265 1.88 -24.90 -9.69
N TYR A 266 0.96 -23.95 -9.80
CA TYR A 266 -0.47 -24.17 -10.00
C TYR A 266 -0.88 -23.77 -11.43
N PRO A 267 -2.00 -24.30 -11.95
CA PRO A 267 -2.50 -23.90 -13.27
C PRO A 267 -2.89 -22.40 -13.34
N ASP A 268 -2.71 -21.77 -14.51
CA ASP A 268 -3.10 -20.36 -14.73
C ASP A 268 -4.57 -20.09 -14.41
N ALA A 269 -5.45 -21.07 -14.66
CA ALA A 269 -6.89 -20.97 -14.42
C ALA A 269 -7.27 -20.69 -12.97
N VAL A 270 -6.42 -21.05 -12.01
CA VAL A 270 -6.65 -20.86 -10.56
C VAL A 270 -5.79 -19.75 -9.95
N SER A 271 -5.00 -19.05 -10.78
CA SER A 271 -3.90 -18.18 -10.32
C SER A 271 -4.21 -16.67 -10.36
N GLY A 272 -5.38 -16.28 -10.88
CA GLY A 272 -5.69 -14.88 -11.22
C GLY A 272 -5.53 -13.86 -10.08
N ASN A 273 -5.79 -14.25 -8.82
CA ASN A 273 -5.60 -13.40 -7.63
C ASN A 273 -4.70 -14.04 -6.56
N ALA A 274 -3.84 -15.00 -6.94
CA ALA A 274 -3.15 -15.85 -5.97
C ALA A 274 -2.18 -15.10 -5.03
N ARG A 275 -1.69 -13.94 -5.44
CA ARG A 275 -0.79 -13.11 -4.62
C ARG A 275 -1.46 -12.54 -3.37
N GLU A 276 -2.76 -12.25 -3.42
CA GLU A 276 -3.50 -11.66 -2.30
C GLU A 276 -4.52 -12.61 -1.69
N GLY A 277 -5.25 -13.35 -2.55
CA GLY A 277 -6.36 -14.21 -2.15
C GLY A 277 -6.08 -15.71 -2.23
N GLY A 278 -4.83 -16.12 -2.43
CA GLY A 278 -4.46 -17.52 -2.63
C GLY A 278 -5.00 -18.12 -3.95
N TYR A 279 -4.56 -19.33 -4.28
CA TYR A 279 -5.01 -20.02 -5.49
C TYR A 279 -6.45 -20.50 -5.31
N ALA A 280 -7.33 -20.11 -6.23
CA ALA A 280 -8.77 -20.39 -6.16
C ALA A 280 -9.06 -21.76 -6.78
N LEU A 281 -9.17 -22.81 -5.95
CA LEU A 281 -9.27 -24.19 -6.39
C LEU A 281 -10.72 -24.69 -6.46
N PRO A 282 -11.07 -25.50 -7.47
CA PRO A 282 -12.34 -26.21 -7.52
C PRO A 282 -12.56 -27.11 -6.32
N ILE A 283 -13.79 -27.11 -5.81
CA ILE A 283 -14.22 -28.00 -4.71
C ILE A 283 -14.74 -29.35 -5.20
N ASP A 284 -15.12 -29.45 -6.47
CA ASP A 284 -15.75 -30.60 -7.10
C ASP A 284 -14.81 -31.38 -8.02
N ALA A 285 -13.58 -30.90 -8.22
CA ALA A 285 -12.55 -31.54 -9.00
C ALA A 285 -11.16 -31.38 -8.36
N PRO A 286 -10.27 -32.39 -8.50
CA PRO A 286 -8.89 -32.24 -8.07
C PRO A 286 -8.14 -31.23 -8.94
N THR A 287 -7.27 -30.44 -8.33
CA THR A 287 -6.31 -29.59 -9.03
C THR A 287 -4.95 -30.28 -9.10
N THR A 288 -4.41 -30.40 -10.32
CA THR A 288 -3.05 -30.89 -10.53
C THR A 288 -2.04 -29.81 -10.19
N VAL A 289 -1.13 -30.11 -9.25
CA VAL A 289 -0.05 -29.22 -8.81
C VAL A 289 1.28 -29.89 -9.11
N THR A 290 2.23 -29.14 -9.66
CA THR A 290 3.60 -29.62 -9.84
C THR A 290 4.51 -29.06 -8.77
N VAL A 291 5.46 -29.86 -8.31
CA VAL A 291 6.49 -29.45 -7.35
C VAL A 291 7.84 -29.69 -7.98
N ASP A 292 8.54 -28.61 -8.30
CA ASP A 292 9.94 -28.67 -8.72
C ASP A 292 10.81 -28.79 -7.47
N VAL A 293 11.72 -29.76 -7.47
CA VAL A 293 12.77 -29.93 -6.46
C VAL A 293 14.09 -29.57 -7.10
N TYR A 294 14.68 -28.45 -6.67
CA TYR A 294 15.98 -27.98 -7.13
C TYR A 294 17.08 -28.49 -6.20
N ASN A 295 18.17 -29.01 -6.76
CA ASN A 295 19.30 -29.53 -6.01
C ASN A 295 20.53 -28.67 -6.25
N PHE A 296 20.94 -27.91 -5.23
CA PHE A 296 22.14 -27.08 -5.24
C PHE A 296 23.37 -27.80 -4.67
N ASN A 297 23.30 -29.10 -4.41
CA ASN A 297 24.47 -29.91 -4.08
C ASN A 297 25.26 -30.27 -5.34
N ASP A 298 26.55 -30.54 -5.15
CA ASP A 298 27.46 -31.02 -6.20
C ASP A 298 27.28 -32.51 -6.54
N THR A 299 26.34 -33.19 -5.89
CA THR A 299 26.03 -34.61 -6.11
C THR A 299 24.53 -34.82 -6.28
N ALA A 300 24.16 -35.91 -6.95
CA ALA A 300 22.75 -36.29 -7.04
C ALA A 300 22.25 -36.76 -5.67
N VAL A 301 21.08 -36.27 -5.26
CA VAL A 301 20.48 -36.59 -3.96
C VAL A 301 19.17 -37.35 -4.20
N THR A 302 18.91 -38.35 -3.35
CA THR A 302 17.67 -39.15 -3.41
C THR A 302 16.93 -39.04 -2.08
N GLY A 303 15.62 -38.90 -2.16
CA GLY A 303 14.75 -38.74 -0.99
C GLY A 303 13.29 -38.85 -1.38
N THR A 304 12.42 -38.30 -0.54
CA THR A 304 10.97 -38.28 -0.78
C THR A 304 10.41 -36.88 -0.60
N VAL A 305 9.38 -36.53 -1.35
CA VAL A 305 8.59 -35.31 -1.13
C VAL A 305 7.18 -35.68 -0.74
N THR A 306 6.65 -35.03 0.29
CA THR A 306 5.29 -35.20 0.77
C THR A 306 4.56 -33.87 0.76
N GLY A 307 3.31 -33.88 0.30
CA GLY A 307 2.41 -32.73 0.39
C GLY A 307 1.38 -32.90 1.50
N THR A 308 1.01 -31.79 2.14
CA THR A 308 -0.03 -31.71 3.16
C THR A 308 -0.95 -30.52 2.87
N GLY A 309 -2.23 -30.68 3.18
CA GLY A 309 -3.22 -29.60 3.13
C GLY A 309 -3.85 -29.41 4.51
N ALA A 310 -4.27 -28.18 4.79
CA ALA A 310 -4.97 -27.81 6.01
C ALA A 310 -6.45 -27.50 5.74
N ASP A 311 -7.24 -27.34 6.81
CA ASP A 311 -8.62 -26.83 6.75
C ASP A 311 -9.53 -27.54 5.73
N GLY A 312 -9.41 -28.87 5.66
CA GLY A 312 -10.20 -29.69 4.75
C GLY A 312 -9.60 -29.85 3.35
N TRP A 313 -8.51 -29.18 3.00
CA TRP A 313 -7.74 -29.48 1.79
C TRP A 313 -6.86 -30.71 1.99
N THR A 314 -6.73 -31.53 0.95
CA THR A 314 -5.91 -32.74 0.97
C THR A 314 -4.99 -32.80 -0.23
N VAL A 315 -3.82 -33.41 -0.05
CA VAL A 315 -2.87 -33.67 -1.14
C VAL A 315 -2.74 -35.18 -1.33
N ALA A 316 -3.14 -35.69 -2.48
CA ALA A 316 -3.02 -37.09 -2.83
C ALA A 316 -1.64 -37.40 -3.44
N GLY A 317 -1.18 -38.63 -3.25
CA GLY A 317 0.10 -39.14 -3.75
C GLY A 317 1.04 -39.66 -2.68
N GLY A 318 0.81 -39.32 -1.41
CA GLY A 318 1.68 -39.70 -0.30
C GLY A 318 3.12 -39.18 -0.46
N ALA A 319 4.07 -39.82 0.21
CA ALA A 319 5.49 -39.55 0.01
C ALA A 319 5.95 -40.10 -1.35
N GLN A 320 6.31 -39.22 -2.29
CA GLN A 320 6.80 -39.61 -3.60
C GLN A 320 8.33 -39.64 -3.63
N PRO A 321 8.95 -40.77 -4.04
CA PRO A 321 10.41 -40.85 -4.15
C PRO A 321 10.92 -40.04 -5.34
N VAL A 322 12.07 -39.40 -5.18
CA VAL A 322 12.71 -38.61 -6.24
C VAL A 322 14.23 -38.70 -6.13
N THR A 323 14.90 -38.78 -7.28
CA THR A 323 16.35 -38.58 -7.41
C THR A 323 16.57 -37.31 -8.21
N VAL A 324 17.25 -36.33 -7.62
CA VAL A 324 17.51 -35.03 -8.24
C VAL A 324 18.99 -34.95 -8.64
N PRO A 325 19.32 -34.71 -9.92
CA PRO A 325 20.72 -34.61 -10.34
C PRO A 325 21.43 -33.42 -9.69
N ALA A 326 22.76 -33.50 -9.57
CA ALA A 326 23.60 -32.41 -9.07
C ALA A 326 23.38 -31.12 -9.88
N GLY A 327 23.19 -29.99 -9.21
CA GLY A 327 22.93 -28.69 -9.85
C GLY A 327 21.67 -28.65 -10.74
N GLY A 328 20.79 -29.64 -10.64
CA GLY A 328 19.63 -29.81 -11.52
C GLY A 328 18.30 -29.78 -10.78
N LYS A 329 17.24 -30.18 -11.48
CA LYS A 329 15.89 -30.27 -10.92
C LYS A 329 15.16 -31.55 -11.32
N ALA A 330 14.18 -31.92 -10.51
CA ALA A 330 13.19 -32.93 -10.83
C ALA A 330 11.79 -32.39 -10.52
N THR A 331 10.79 -32.78 -11.30
CA THR A 331 9.41 -32.33 -11.13
C THR A 331 8.53 -33.49 -10.69
N LEU A 332 7.78 -33.29 -9.62
CA LEU A 332 6.78 -34.21 -9.12
C LEU A 332 5.37 -33.65 -9.37
N THR A 333 4.37 -34.53 -9.38
CA THR A 333 2.97 -34.14 -9.60
C THR A 333 2.09 -34.69 -8.50
N PHE A 334 1.28 -33.81 -7.94
CA PHE A 334 0.33 -34.10 -6.87
C PHE A 334 -1.07 -33.62 -7.26
N GLN A 335 -2.08 -34.14 -6.57
CA GLN A 335 -3.47 -33.70 -6.72
C GLN A 335 -3.92 -33.07 -5.41
N VAL A 336 -4.32 -31.81 -5.47
CA VAL A 336 -4.94 -31.10 -4.34
C VAL A 336 -6.45 -31.18 -4.48
N SER A 337 -7.17 -31.52 -3.42
CA SER A 337 -8.62 -31.70 -3.46
C SER A 337 -9.28 -31.20 -2.18
N ALA A 338 -10.43 -30.57 -2.34
CA ALA A 338 -11.31 -30.24 -1.23
C ALA A 338 -11.94 -31.51 -0.65
N THR A 339 -12.14 -31.53 0.67
CA THR A 339 -13.00 -32.50 1.36
C THR A 339 -14.29 -31.81 1.81
N SER A 340 -15.21 -32.57 2.40
CA SER A 340 -16.42 -32.02 3.02
C SER A 340 -16.15 -31.08 4.21
N ALA A 341 -14.91 -30.97 4.67
CA ALA A 341 -14.50 -30.10 5.76
C ALA A 341 -13.93 -28.74 5.28
N VAL A 342 -13.79 -28.51 3.97
CA VAL A 342 -13.33 -27.22 3.44
C VAL A 342 -14.30 -26.12 3.83
N GLU A 343 -13.74 -25.06 4.41
CA GLU A 343 -14.45 -23.81 4.65
C GLU A 343 -14.30 -22.92 3.42
N PHE A 344 -15.42 -22.49 2.84
CA PHE A 344 -15.40 -21.56 1.71
C PHE A 344 -14.77 -20.22 2.11
N ASN A 345 -14.02 -19.63 1.17
CA ASN A 345 -13.42 -18.29 1.28
C ASN A 345 -12.37 -18.14 2.40
N LYS A 346 -11.91 -19.26 2.96
CA LYS A 346 -10.81 -19.30 3.92
C LYS A 346 -9.51 -19.53 3.18
N LEU A 347 -8.51 -18.67 3.43
CA LEU A 347 -7.14 -18.91 3.00
C LEU A 347 -6.55 -20.05 3.83
N SER A 348 -6.20 -21.13 3.15
CA SER A 348 -5.73 -22.35 3.80
C SER A 348 -4.37 -22.76 3.26
N PRO A 349 -3.41 -23.14 4.11
CA PRO A 349 -2.09 -23.53 3.65
C PRO A 349 -2.10 -24.90 2.95
N VAL A 350 -1.37 -24.98 1.86
CA VAL A 350 -0.92 -26.22 1.22
C VAL A 350 0.60 -26.21 1.17
N SER A 351 1.20 -27.22 1.78
CA SER A 351 2.64 -27.28 2.04
C SER A 351 3.26 -28.55 1.46
N PHE A 352 4.49 -28.43 0.99
CA PHE A 352 5.31 -29.56 0.55
C PHE A 352 6.65 -29.52 1.25
N ARG A 353 7.11 -30.69 1.72
CA ARG A 353 8.41 -30.85 2.37
C ARG A 353 9.11 -32.10 1.84
N GLY A 354 10.41 -31.98 1.64
CA GLY A 354 11.28 -33.09 1.26
C GLY A 354 11.95 -33.72 2.49
N GLU A 355 12.30 -34.99 2.39
CA GLU A 355 13.11 -35.74 3.35
C GLU A 355 14.27 -36.37 2.58
N PHE A 356 15.50 -35.91 2.83
CA PHE A 356 16.70 -36.30 2.10
C PHE A 356 17.84 -36.60 3.08
N GLY A 357 18.36 -37.82 3.07
CA GLY A 357 19.43 -38.22 4.00
C GLY A 357 19.00 -38.39 5.47
N GLY A 358 17.71 -38.26 5.76
CA GLY A 358 17.16 -38.30 7.12
C GLY A 358 16.83 -36.92 7.68
N ASP A 359 17.15 -35.86 6.93
CA ASP A 359 16.91 -34.48 7.30
C ASP A 359 15.85 -33.85 6.37
N PRO A 360 15.00 -32.96 6.90
CA PRO A 360 13.96 -32.32 6.12
C PRO A 360 14.50 -31.12 5.33
N THR A 361 13.94 -30.86 4.15
CA THR A 361 14.18 -29.59 3.44
C THR A 361 13.45 -28.43 4.12
N SER A 362 13.69 -27.21 3.64
CA SER A 362 12.73 -26.13 3.87
C SER A 362 11.35 -26.46 3.32
N VAL A 363 10.32 -25.90 3.92
CA VAL A 363 8.93 -26.07 3.48
C VAL A 363 8.59 -25.13 2.33
N SER A 364 7.95 -25.66 1.30
CA SER A 364 7.27 -24.85 0.29
C SER A 364 5.80 -24.74 0.66
N THR A 365 5.35 -23.58 1.11
CA THR A 365 3.97 -23.30 1.53
C THR A 365 3.33 -22.26 0.63
N THR A 366 2.09 -22.50 0.22
CA THR A 366 1.23 -21.49 -0.42
C THR A 366 -0.15 -21.47 0.22
N LEU A 367 -0.96 -20.46 -0.12
CA LEU A 367 -2.34 -20.35 0.32
C LEU A 367 -3.29 -20.69 -0.83
N VAL A 368 -4.33 -21.48 -0.52
CA VAL A 368 -5.41 -21.81 -1.43
C VAL A 368 -6.74 -21.35 -0.84
N THR A 369 -7.73 -21.13 -1.70
CA THR A 369 -9.12 -20.84 -1.35
C THR A 369 -10.05 -21.60 -2.30
N THR A 370 -11.36 -21.56 -2.05
CA THR A 370 -12.35 -22.11 -2.97
C THR A 370 -12.52 -21.21 -4.20
N ASP A 371 -12.68 -21.80 -5.39
CA ASP A 371 -13.04 -21.08 -6.62
C ASP A 371 -14.51 -20.60 -6.65
N GLN A 372 -15.29 -21.07 -5.69
CA GLN A 372 -16.65 -20.66 -5.46
C GLN A 372 -16.69 -19.78 -4.22
N ASP A 373 -17.22 -18.56 -4.38
CA ASP A 373 -17.63 -17.74 -3.25
C ASP A 373 -19.06 -18.10 -2.85
N VAL A 374 -19.24 -18.50 -1.59
CA VAL A 374 -20.58 -18.57 -0.98
C VAL A 374 -20.93 -17.32 -0.22
N VAL A 375 -19.93 -16.48 0.12
CA VAL A 375 -20.12 -15.14 0.66
C VAL A 375 -19.21 -14.14 -0.03
N THR A 376 -19.77 -13.06 -0.56
CA THR A 376 -18.99 -11.90 -0.98
C THR A 376 -19.42 -10.70 -0.16
N ALA A 377 -18.52 -9.76 0.08
CA ALA A 377 -18.85 -8.50 0.70
C ALA A 377 -18.24 -7.35 -0.12
N ARG A 378 -19.07 -6.35 -0.43
CA ARG A 378 -18.64 -5.12 -1.08
C ARG A 378 -18.86 -3.95 -0.13
N HIS A 379 -17.94 -3.00 -0.14
CA HIS A 379 -18.13 -1.75 0.57
C HIS A 379 -19.28 -0.98 -0.08
N ALA A 380 -20.26 -0.58 0.72
CA ALA A 380 -21.32 0.31 0.32
C ALA A 380 -21.38 1.55 1.22
N PHE A 381 -21.70 2.70 0.64
CA PHE A 381 -22.10 3.89 1.39
C PHE A 381 -23.63 3.96 1.44
N THR A 382 -24.19 4.02 2.64
CA THR A 382 -25.65 4.11 2.87
C THR A 382 -26.00 5.41 3.58
N ASP A 383 -27.29 5.70 3.75
CA ASP A 383 -27.75 6.87 4.52
C ASP A 383 -27.18 6.89 5.96
N ASP A 384 -26.87 5.72 6.51
CA ASP A 384 -26.30 5.55 7.86
C ASP A 384 -24.75 5.54 7.87
N GLY A 385 -24.11 5.79 6.72
CA GLY A 385 -22.65 5.77 6.52
C GLY A 385 -22.11 4.46 5.91
N ASP A 386 -20.85 4.14 6.20
CA ASP A 386 -20.17 2.94 5.71
C ASP A 386 -20.92 1.65 6.10
N ALA A 387 -21.00 0.73 5.15
CA ALA A 387 -21.64 -0.56 5.31
C ALA A 387 -20.98 -1.62 4.42
N LEU A 388 -21.28 -2.88 4.70
CA LEU A 388 -20.96 -3.99 3.79
C LEU A 388 -22.24 -4.56 3.20
N ARG A 389 -22.32 -4.61 1.87
CA ARG A 389 -23.31 -5.41 1.14
C ARG A 389 -22.78 -6.83 1.02
N VAL A 390 -23.37 -7.72 1.81
CA VAL A 390 -22.93 -9.11 1.95
C VAL A 390 -23.88 -10.01 1.18
N ALA A 391 -23.42 -10.60 0.07
CA ALA A 391 -24.16 -11.56 -0.71
C ALA A 391 -23.82 -12.98 -0.25
N VAL A 392 -24.84 -13.75 0.11
CA VAL A 392 -24.71 -15.13 0.59
C VAL A 392 -25.41 -16.07 -0.39
N LYS A 393 -24.66 -16.95 -1.05
CA LYS A 393 -25.14 -17.97 -1.97
C LYS A 393 -25.43 -19.28 -1.23
N ASN A 394 -26.67 -19.76 -1.30
CA ASN A 394 -27.06 -21.06 -0.77
C ASN A 394 -26.78 -22.17 -1.78
N THR A 395 -25.70 -22.92 -1.54
CA THR A 395 -25.32 -24.08 -2.38
C THR A 395 -26.02 -25.37 -1.99
N THR A 396 -26.89 -25.36 -0.98
CA THR A 396 -27.58 -26.55 -0.47
C THR A 396 -28.92 -26.78 -1.15
N GLY A 397 -29.45 -28.01 -1.04
CA GLY A 397 -30.78 -28.37 -1.53
C GLY A 397 -31.94 -27.99 -0.60
N ALA A 398 -31.69 -27.22 0.47
CA ALA A 398 -32.69 -26.77 1.43
C ALA A 398 -32.53 -25.28 1.73
N ASP A 399 -33.56 -24.65 2.28
CA ASP A 399 -33.49 -23.24 2.66
C ASP A 399 -32.50 -23.04 3.82
N LEU A 400 -31.64 -22.04 3.69
CA LEU A 400 -30.80 -21.55 4.79
C LEU A 400 -31.52 -20.40 5.50
N HIS A 401 -31.45 -20.38 6.83
CA HIS A 401 -31.98 -19.28 7.62
C HIS A 401 -30.83 -18.57 8.33
N LEU A 402 -30.34 -17.49 7.71
CA LEU A 402 -29.35 -16.59 8.28
C LEU A 402 -29.94 -15.92 9.52
N LEU A 403 -29.16 -15.89 10.60
CA LEU A 403 -29.43 -15.12 11.81
C LEU A 403 -28.62 -13.82 11.77
N ASN A 404 -28.72 -13.00 12.82
CA ASN A 404 -28.00 -11.73 12.86
C ASN A 404 -26.48 -11.89 12.75
N THR A 405 -25.89 -11.18 11.80
CA THR A 405 -24.46 -11.17 11.52
C THR A 405 -23.73 -10.41 12.61
N ARG A 406 -22.69 -11.02 13.18
CA ARG A 406 -21.75 -10.32 14.08
C ARG A 406 -20.58 -9.83 13.25
N TRP A 407 -20.08 -8.64 13.57
CA TRP A 407 -18.95 -8.08 12.86
C TRP A 407 -17.93 -7.50 13.82
N THR A 408 -16.66 -7.54 13.41
CA THR A 408 -15.56 -6.77 14.01
C THR A 408 -14.83 -6.03 12.90
N VAL A 409 -14.52 -4.75 13.10
CA VAL A 409 -13.73 -3.93 12.16
C VAL A 409 -12.71 -3.17 13.00
N GLY A 410 -11.43 -3.47 12.83
CA GLY A 410 -10.39 -2.97 13.74
C GLY A 410 -10.73 -3.28 15.21
N SER A 411 -10.82 -2.25 16.05
CA SER A 411 -11.21 -2.38 17.47
C SER A 411 -12.73 -2.36 17.72
N ARG A 412 -13.52 -1.98 16.71
CA ARG A 412 -14.99 -1.88 16.78
C ARG A 412 -15.63 -3.25 16.56
N ARG A 413 -16.80 -3.46 17.16
CA ARG A 413 -17.60 -4.67 16.99
C ARG A 413 -19.08 -4.39 17.11
N GLY A 414 -19.91 -5.18 16.44
CA GLY A 414 -21.36 -5.01 16.48
C GLY A 414 -22.12 -6.24 16.01
N VAL A 415 -23.45 -6.09 15.97
CA VAL A 415 -24.39 -7.09 15.47
C VAL A 415 -25.38 -6.39 14.54
N ALA A 416 -25.40 -6.79 13.27
CA ALA A 416 -26.33 -6.28 12.27
C ALA A 416 -27.57 -7.18 12.19
N GLN A 417 -28.74 -6.56 12.00
CA GLN A 417 -30.02 -7.26 11.84
C GLN A 417 -30.15 -7.79 10.41
N THR A 418 -29.48 -8.91 10.12
CA THR A 418 -29.40 -9.51 8.78
C THR A 418 -30.23 -10.78 8.64
N GLY A 419 -31.08 -11.09 9.62
CA GLY A 419 -31.88 -12.32 9.62
C GLY A 419 -32.71 -12.47 8.34
N ALA A 420 -32.44 -13.53 7.57
CA ALA A 420 -33.05 -13.75 6.26
C ALA A 420 -33.19 -15.25 5.95
N THR A 421 -34.17 -15.60 5.12
CA THR A 421 -34.23 -16.92 4.49
C THR A 421 -33.60 -16.83 3.11
N ILE A 422 -32.68 -17.73 2.82
CA ILE A 422 -31.97 -17.87 1.56
C ILE A 422 -32.45 -19.19 0.95
N PRO A 423 -33.35 -19.16 -0.06
CA PRO A 423 -33.87 -20.39 -0.65
C PRO A 423 -32.77 -21.26 -1.24
N ALA A 424 -33.04 -22.57 -1.37
CA ALA A 424 -32.11 -23.52 -2.00
C ALA A 424 -31.65 -23.02 -3.39
N GLY A 425 -30.34 -22.98 -3.62
CA GLY A 425 -29.73 -22.55 -4.89
C GLY A 425 -29.69 -21.03 -5.14
N GLU A 426 -30.35 -20.23 -4.29
CA GLU A 426 -30.44 -18.78 -4.47
C GLU A 426 -29.33 -18.01 -3.75
N THR A 427 -29.09 -16.78 -4.19
CA THR A 427 -28.23 -15.81 -3.49
C THR A 427 -29.09 -14.74 -2.83
N ARG A 428 -28.77 -14.38 -1.59
CA ARG A 428 -29.41 -13.27 -0.89
C ARG A 428 -28.37 -12.24 -0.45
N GLU A 429 -28.61 -10.98 -0.77
CA GLU A 429 -27.82 -9.86 -0.24
C GLU A 429 -28.45 -9.33 1.06
N VAL A 430 -27.60 -9.03 2.04
CA VAL A 430 -27.94 -8.34 3.30
C VAL A 430 -26.96 -7.20 3.53
N VAL A 431 -27.39 -6.15 4.23
CA VAL A 431 -26.54 -5.01 4.56
C VAL A 431 -26.07 -5.12 6.01
N VAL A 432 -24.78 -4.94 6.23
CA VAL A 432 -24.14 -4.88 7.55
C VAL A 432 -23.64 -3.45 7.76
N PRO A 433 -24.38 -2.59 8.50
CA PRO A 433 -23.93 -1.23 8.80
C PRO A 433 -22.70 -1.23 9.69
N LEU A 434 -21.74 -0.34 9.40
CA LEU A 434 -20.47 -0.20 10.10
C LEU A 434 -20.31 1.24 10.65
N PRO A 435 -21.09 1.65 11.66
CA PRO A 435 -21.07 3.01 12.16
C PRO A 435 -19.79 3.33 12.93
N GLN A 436 -19.37 4.60 12.88
CA GLN A 436 -18.32 5.18 13.73
C GLN A 436 -16.95 4.51 13.58
N LEU A 437 -16.58 4.18 12.34
CA LEU A 437 -15.22 3.82 12.01
C LEU A 437 -14.36 5.09 11.90
N GLU A 438 -13.13 5.02 12.39
CA GLU A 438 -12.16 6.10 12.20
C GLU A 438 -11.60 6.03 10.77
N PRO A 439 -11.21 7.16 10.15
CA PRO A 439 -10.52 7.15 8.87
C PRO A 439 -9.27 6.26 8.88
N GLY A 440 -9.01 5.61 7.76
CA GLY A 440 -7.93 4.65 7.60
C GLY A 440 -8.43 3.30 7.11
N SER A 441 -7.55 2.32 7.10
CA SER A 441 -7.86 1.02 6.52
C SER A 441 -7.87 -0.07 7.59
N HIS A 442 -8.96 -0.82 7.62
CA HIS A 442 -9.28 -1.76 8.68
C HIS A 442 -9.52 -3.14 8.12
N THR A 443 -9.00 -4.17 8.80
CA THR A 443 -9.49 -5.53 8.58
C THR A 443 -10.82 -5.72 9.26
N TYR A 444 -11.68 -6.55 8.66
CA TYR A 444 -12.94 -6.93 9.25
C TYR A 444 -13.12 -8.45 9.25
N GLU A 445 -13.93 -8.92 10.20
CA GLU A 445 -14.45 -10.27 10.28
C GLU A 445 -15.97 -10.19 10.37
N LEU A 446 -16.67 -10.96 9.54
CA LEU A 446 -18.10 -11.19 9.58
C LEU A 446 -18.35 -12.63 10.04
N ARG A 447 -19.14 -12.81 11.08
CA ARG A 447 -19.68 -14.11 11.48
C ARG A 447 -21.16 -14.15 11.12
N LEU A 448 -21.51 -15.03 10.18
CA LEU A 448 -22.85 -15.27 9.65
C LEU A 448 -23.41 -16.58 10.24
N PRO A 449 -24.05 -16.56 11.43
CA PRO A 449 -24.65 -17.74 12.01
C PRO A 449 -25.95 -18.13 11.30
N PHE A 450 -26.18 -19.42 11.12
CA PHE A 450 -27.41 -19.97 10.55
C PHE A 450 -28.21 -20.76 11.60
N ARG A 451 -29.53 -20.80 11.44
CA ARG A 451 -30.38 -21.70 12.22
C ARG A 451 -29.95 -23.14 11.95
N GLY A 452 -29.63 -23.89 13.01
CA GLY A 452 -29.02 -25.22 12.90
C GLY A 452 -27.61 -25.29 13.48
N GLY A 453 -27.00 -24.13 13.76
CA GLY A 453 -25.77 -24.02 14.55
C GLY A 453 -24.49 -23.83 13.74
N SER A 454 -24.53 -23.94 12.41
CA SER A 454 -23.40 -23.57 11.56
C SER A 454 -23.19 -22.05 11.57
N THR A 455 -21.94 -21.62 11.41
CA THR A 455 -21.57 -20.21 11.26
C THR A 455 -20.53 -20.12 10.18
N LEU A 456 -20.75 -19.25 9.20
CA LEU A 456 -19.73 -18.91 8.22
C LEU A 456 -18.94 -17.70 8.72
N VAL A 457 -17.63 -17.72 8.55
CA VAL A 457 -16.75 -16.60 8.86
C VAL A 457 -16.17 -16.05 7.56
N TYR A 458 -16.28 -14.75 7.35
CA TYR A 458 -15.74 -14.07 6.17
C TYR A 458 -14.86 -12.91 6.62
N HIS A 459 -13.69 -12.79 6.02
CA HIS A 459 -12.74 -11.73 6.32
C HIS A 459 -12.54 -10.83 5.11
N GLY A 460 -12.26 -9.56 5.37
CA GLY A 460 -11.90 -8.62 4.33
C GLY A 460 -11.25 -7.38 4.89
N ARG A 461 -11.10 -6.39 4.02
CA ARG A 461 -10.57 -5.08 4.37
C ARG A 461 -11.53 -4.01 3.86
N ILE A 462 -11.65 -2.95 4.63
CA ILE A 462 -12.44 -1.77 4.30
C ILE A 462 -11.56 -0.54 4.53
N ALA A 463 -11.53 0.37 3.57
CA ALA A 463 -11.01 1.71 3.72
C ALA A 463 -12.15 2.61 4.18
N VAL A 464 -11.85 3.50 5.12
CA VAL A 464 -12.77 4.52 5.61
C VAL A 464 -12.07 5.84 5.36
N ILE A 465 -12.75 6.76 4.69
CA ILE A 465 -12.17 8.05 4.30
C ILE A 465 -12.92 9.15 5.02
N ASP A 466 -12.21 10.22 5.39
CA ASP A 466 -12.84 11.41 5.94
C ASP A 466 -13.90 11.91 4.95
N PRO A 467 -15.17 12.09 5.35
CA PRO A 467 -16.20 12.61 4.47
C PRO A 467 -15.84 13.93 3.78
N ALA A 468 -14.93 14.73 4.36
CA ALA A 468 -14.42 15.96 3.74
C ALA A 468 -13.51 15.71 2.52
N ASP A 469 -12.91 14.52 2.41
CA ASP A 469 -12.02 14.12 1.32
C ASP A 469 -12.76 13.36 0.19
N VAL A 470 -14.06 13.15 0.33
CA VAL A 470 -14.91 12.43 -0.64
C VAL A 470 -15.56 13.41 -1.62
N THR A 471 -15.50 13.08 -2.90
CA THR A 471 -16.20 13.84 -3.95
C THR A 471 -17.58 13.25 -4.17
N ASP A 472 -18.60 14.10 -4.30
CA ASP A 472 -19.98 13.67 -4.55
C ASP A 472 -20.34 13.76 -6.05
N ALA A 473 -20.91 12.69 -6.59
CA ALA A 473 -21.55 12.65 -7.89
C ALA A 473 -23.08 12.67 -7.71
N ALA A 474 -23.72 13.71 -8.26
CA ALA A 474 -25.16 13.91 -8.12
C ALA A 474 -25.96 12.89 -8.94
N HIS A 475 -27.12 12.44 -8.42
CA HIS A 475 -28.12 11.70 -9.18
C HIS A 475 -28.81 12.65 -10.17
N LEU A 476 -28.26 12.71 -11.38
CA LEU A 476 -28.70 13.63 -12.43
C LEU A 476 -28.27 13.07 -13.80
N PRO A 477 -29.22 12.64 -14.65
CA PRO A 477 -28.91 12.36 -16.05
C PRO A 477 -28.61 13.67 -16.79
N ILE A 478 -27.71 13.61 -17.78
CA ILE A 478 -27.46 14.70 -18.72
C ILE A 478 -27.86 14.30 -20.14
N THR A 479 -28.21 15.28 -20.95
CA THR A 479 -28.39 15.12 -22.39
C THR A 479 -27.02 15.11 -23.04
N VAL A 480 -26.68 14.05 -23.78
CA VAL A 480 -25.39 13.97 -24.48
C VAL A 480 -25.54 14.60 -25.87
N ASP A 481 -25.28 15.89 -25.97
CA ASP A 481 -25.41 16.63 -27.25
C ASP A 481 -24.20 17.54 -27.57
N GLY A 482 -23.23 17.60 -26.66
CA GLY A 482 -21.99 18.37 -26.79
C GLY A 482 -22.15 19.83 -26.35
N VAL A 483 -23.18 20.13 -25.55
CA VAL A 483 -23.48 21.48 -25.00
C VAL A 483 -23.63 21.39 -23.48
N PRO A 484 -22.85 22.13 -22.68
CA PRO A 484 -22.84 21.97 -21.22
C PRO A 484 -23.96 22.78 -20.55
N ASP A 485 -25.23 22.47 -20.82
CA ASP A 485 -26.40 23.21 -20.30
C ASP A 485 -27.15 22.51 -19.16
N ASP A 486 -26.83 21.26 -18.86
CA ASP A 486 -27.50 20.44 -17.84
C ASP A 486 -26.83 20.47 -16.44
N LEU A 487 -25.71 21.18 -16.25
CA LEU A 487 -24.86 21.09 -15.05
C LEU A 487 -25.19 22.08 -13.92
N SER A 488 -26.38 22.68 -13.90
CA SER A 488 -26.71 23.70 -12.90
C SER A 488 -26.78 23.11 -11.49
N GLY A 489 -25.91 23.58 -10.59
CA GLY A 489 -25.86 23.13 -9.19
C GLY A 489 -25.12 21.80 -8.97
N VAL A 490 -24.48 21.27 -10.01
CA VAL A 490 -23.64 20.08 -9.93
C VAL A 490 -22.24 20.45 -9.44
N PRO A 491 -21.66 19.71 -8.49
CA PRO A 491 -20.25 19.87 -8.11
C PRO A 491 -19.32 19.66 -9.31
N VAL A 492 -18.34 20.54 -9.46
CA VAL A 492 -17.33 20.44 -10.52
C VAL A 492 -15.95 20.32 -9.91
N VAL A 493 -15.08 19.57 -10.58
CA VAL A 493 -13.64 19.54 -10.37
C VAL A 493 -13.02 20.56 -11.29
N ASP A 494 -12.30 21.54 -10.76
CA ASP A 494 -11.44 22.40 -11.57
C ASP A 494 -10.08 21.72 -11.67
N ILE A 495 -9.66 21.34 -12.89
CA ILE A 495 -8.44 20.54 -13.05
C ILE A 495 -7.18 21.32 -12.65
N VAL A 496 -7.19 22.66 -12.69
CA VAL A 496 -6.05 23.49 -12.30
C VAL A 496 -6.02 23.71 -10.79
N GLU A 497 -7.17 23.97 -10.18
CA GLU A 497 -7.26 24.22 -8.72
C GLU A 497 -7.18 22.92 -7.90
N ASP A 498 -7.87 21.87 -8.34
CA ASP A 498 -8.01 20.59 -7.61
C ASP A 498 -7.02 19.52 -8.08
N GLY A 499 -6.44 19.70 -9.27
CA GLY A 499 -5.57 18.73 -9.92
C GLY A 499 -4.08 19.03 -9.79
N LYS A 500 -3.29 18.29 -10.57
CA LYS A 500 -1.84 18.41 -10.64
C LYS A 500 -1.38 18.49 -12.08
N VAL A 501 -0.61 19.53 -12.40
CA VAL A 501 0.05 19.69 -13.70
C VAL A 501 1.23 18.73 -13.80
N VAL A 502 1.22 17.86 -14.81
CA VAL A 502 2.29 16.91 -15.13
C VAL A 502 2.69 17.12 -16.61
N MET A 503 3.42 18.21 -16.85
CA MET A 503 3.83 18.63 -18.19
C MET A 503 5.24 19.20 -18.18
N GLY A 504 5.97 19.03 -19.29
CA GLY A 504 7.31 19.61 -19.43
C GLY A 504 7.30 21.13 -19.53
N THR A 505 6.27 21.72 -20.11
CA THR A 505 6.04 23.18 -20.16
C THR A 505 4.54 23.41 -20.07
N TYR A 506 4.14 24.27 -19.14
CA TYR A 506 2.75 24.67 -18.93
C TYR A 506 2.67 26.20 -18.92
N GLY A 507 1.90 26.75 -19.86
CA GLY A 507 1.72 28.18 -20.08
C GLY A 507 0.72 28.85 -19.13
N GLY A 508 0.15 28.10 -18.19
CA GLY A 508 -0.88 28.57 -17.26
C GLY A 508 -2.30 28.27 -17.77
N PRO A 509 -3.36 28.81 -17.11
CA PRO A 509 -4.74 28.40 -17.41
C PRO A 509 -5.23 28.65 -18.85
N SER A 510 -4.56 29.52 -19.61
CA SER A 510 -4.86 29.72 -21.04
C SER A 510 -4.27 28.65 -21.95
N ASP A 511 -3.27 27.90 -21.47
CA ASP A 511 -2.63 26.77 -22.16
C ASP A 511 -3.48 25.51 -21.97
N LEU A 512 -3.78 25.12 -20.73
CA LEU A 512 -4.78 24.10 -20.44
C LEU A 512 -5.48 24.39 -19.11
N SER A 513 -6.81 24.47 -19.13
CA SER A 513 -7.64 24.51 -17.92
C SER A 513 -9.01 23.93 -18.18
N GLY A 514 -9.84 23.76 -17.16
CA GLY A 514 -11.20 23.30 -17.40
C GLY A 514 -11.86 22.74 -16.17
N THR A 515 -13.16 22.49 -16.33
CA THR A 515 -14.00 21.89 -15.30
C THR A 515 -14.54 20.55 -15.77
N ILE A 516 -14.68 19.63 -14.84
CA ILE A 516 -15.24 18.30 -15.07
C ILE A 516 -16.30 18.02 -14.01
N ALA A 517 -17.45 17.52 -14.44
CA ALA A 517 -18.53 17.04 -13.59
C ALA A 517 -18.73 15.53 -13.79
N VAL A 518 -19.05 14.85 -12.70
CA VAL A 518 -19.48 13.44 -12.73
C VAL A 518 -20.85 13.36 -12.09
N THR A 519 -21.81 12.78 -12.81
CA THR A 519 -23.17 12.52 -12.31
C THR A 519 -23.57 11.10 -12.66
N TRP A 520 -24.72 10.63 -12.17
CA TRP A 520 -25.16 9.26 -12.39
C TRP A 520 -26.67 9.12 -12.40
N ASP A 521 -27.16 8.00 -12.93
CA ASP A 521 -28.50 7.47 -12.72
C ASP A 521 -28.46 5.92 -12.64
N GLU A 522 -29.62 5.26 -12.58
CA GLU A 522 -29.68 3.81 -12.48
C GLU A 522 -29.17 3.05 -13.73
N GLN A 523 -28.94 3.74 -14.85
CA GLN A 523 -28.49 3.15 -16.12
C GLN A 523 -27.04 3.49 -16.46
N ASN A 524 -26.61 4.72 -16.17
CA ASN A 524 -25.34 5.26 -16.65
C ASN A 524 -24.59 6.04 -15.56
N LEU A 525 -23.27 6.04 -15.72
CA LEU A 525 -22.40 7.08 -15.20
C LEU A 525 -22.22 8.15 -16.27
N TYR A 526 -22.27 9.41 -15.89
CA TYR A 526 -22.07 10.52 -16.79
C TYR A 526 -20.78 11.28 -16.49
N LEU A 527 -20.10 11.72 -17.54
CA LEU A 527 -18.97 12.64 -17.46
C LEU A 527 -19.26 13.83 -18.38
N SER A 528 -19.13 15.02 -17.84
CA SER A 528 -19.24 16.28 -18.60
C SER A 528 -18.00 17.11 -18.35
N ALA A 529 -17.41 17.67 -19.40
CA ALA A 529 -16.21 18.47 -19.28
C ALA A 529 -16.25 19.69 -20.20
N ARG A 530 -15.72 20.80 -19.72
CA ARG A 530 -15.40 21.97 -20.52
C ARG A 530 -13.92 22.30 -20.33
N ILE A 531 -13.14 22.05 -21.37
CA ILE A 531 -11.70 22.24 -21.39
C ILE A 531 -11.37 23.48 -22.21
N THR A 532 -10.49 24.33 -21.71
CA THR A 532 -9.83 25.42 -22.45
C THR A 532 -8.45 24.94 -22.82
N ASP A 533 -8.08 25.10 -24.08
CA ASP A 533 -6.84 24.61 -24.68
C ASP A 533 -6.39 25.62 -25.74
N ASP A 534 -5.12 26.05 -25.71
CA ASP A 534 -4.63 27.04 -26.68
C ASP A 534 -4.49 26.47 -28.09
N VAL A 535 -4.24 25.17 -28.23
CA VAL A 535 -4.12 24.47 -29.52
C VAL A 535 -4.71 23.06 -29.45
N PHE A 536 -5.97 22.93 -29.89
CA PHE A 536 -6.56 21.61 -30.08
C PHE A 536 -5.91 20.81 -31.24
N ALA A 537 -5.26 19.69 -30.92
CA ALA A 537 -4.69 18.72 -31.85
C ALA A 537 -4.96 17.24 -31.49
N GLN A 538 -6.18 16.78 -31.75
CA GLN A 538 -6.52 15.35 -31.75
C GLN A 538 -6.57 14.76 -33.18
N THR A 539 -5.44 14.20 -33.63
CA THR A 539 -5.33 13.52 -34.95
C THR A 539 -5.39 11.99 -34.87
N PHE A 540 -5.51 11.43 -33.66
CA PHE A 540 -5.50 10.01 -33.40
C PHE A 540 -6.91 9.43 -33.22
N SER A 541 -7.00 8.10 -33.25
CA SER A 541 -8.23 7.34 -33.02
C SER A 541 -7.90 5.96 -32.43
N GLY A 542 -8.91 5.30 -31.88
CA GLY A 542 -8.79 4.00 -31.25
C GLY A 542 -7.81 4.00 -30.08
N ALA A 543 -6.92 3.01 -30.05
CA ALA A 543 -5.93 2.85 -28.99
C ALA A 543 -4.93 4.01 -28.87
N GLU A 544 -4.83 4.88 -29.89
CA GLU A 544 -3.83 5.95 -29.96
C GLU A 544 -4.36 7.31 -29.47
N THR A 545 -5.64 7.43 -29.08
CA THR A 545 -6.27 8.71 -28.69
C THR A 545 -5.57 9.44 -27.54
N TRP A 546 -4.92 8.73 -26.61
CA TRP A 546 -4.11 9.36 -25.53
C TRP A 546 -2.98 10.26 -26.01
N ARG A 547 -2.58 10.17 -27.27
CA ARG A 547 -1.45 10.92 -27.82
C ARG A 547 -1.82 12.35 -28.23
N GLY A 548 -3.11 12.66 -28.38
CA GLY A 548 -3.63 14.00 -28.62
C GLY A 548 -4.51 14.46 -27.47
N ASP A 549 -5.25 15.54 -27.69
CA ASP A 549 -6.13 16.12 -26.65
C ASP A 549 -7.35 15.26 -26.40
N GLY A 550 -7.71 15.15 -25.13
CA GLY A 550 -8.78 14.29 -24.68
C GLY A 550 -8.60 13.90 -23.22
N ILE A 551 -9.60 13.19 -22.70
CA ILE A 551 -9.67 12.81 -21.30
C ILE A 551 -9.37 11.33 -21.19
N GLN A 552 -8.45 10.95 -20.31
CA GLN A 552 -8.35 9.57 -19.84
C GLN A 552 -8.96 9.49 -18.46
N PHE A 553 -9.75 8.46 -18.18
CA PHE A 553 -10.29 8.24 -16.84
C PHE A 553 -10.28 6.76 -16.47
N SER A 554 -10.31 6.49 -15.17
CA SER A 554 -10.29 5.14 -14.64
C SER A 554 -11.21 5.02 -13.43
N LEU A 555 -11.81 3.83 -13.29
CA LEU A 555 -12.74 3.52 -12.21
C LEU A 555 -12.37 2.19 -11.57
N ALA A 556 -12.49 2.10 -10.26
CA ALA A 556 -12.36 0.85 -9.52
C ALA A 556 -13.51 0.69 -8.51
N PRO A 557 -13.97 -0.55 -8.26
CA PRO A 557 -14.97 -0.80 -7.23
C PRO A 557 -14.39 -0.54 -5.83
N GLY A 558 -15.24 -0.06 -4.93
CA GLY A 558 -14.82 0.30 -3.58
C GLY A 558 -14.04 1.62 -3.52
N LEU A 559 -13.51 1.91 -2.34
CA LEU A 559 -12.63 3.06 -2.10
C LEU A 559 -11.17 2.74 -2.47
N PRO A 560 -10.30 3.77 -2.59
CA PRO A 560 -8.91 3.57 -2.99
C PRO A 560 -8.20 2.51 -2.13
N SER A 561 -7.47 1.62 -2.80
CA SER A 561 -6.79 0.44 -2.21
C SER A 561 -7.68 -0.73 -1.77
N GLU A 562 -9.00 -0.67 -1.95
CA GLU A 562 -9.88 -1.84 -1.73
C GLU A 562 -9.89 -2.78 -2.94
N SER A 563 -9.62 -2.27 -4.14
CA SER A 563 -9.52 -3.06 -5.38
C SER A 563 -8.20 -2.80 -6.11
N ARG A 564 -7.60 -3.88 -6.62
CA ARG A 564 -6.50 -3.83 -7.60
C ARG A 564 -6.97 -3.96 -9.04
N SER A 565 -8.25 -4.26 -9.26
CA SER A 565 -8.84 -4.22 -10.59
C SER A 565 -9.46 -2.86 -10.85
N TRP A 566 -9.30 -2.37 -12.07
CA TRP A 566 -9.89 -1.12 -12.55
C TRP A 566 -10.18 -1.22 -14.04
N ASP A 567 -11.09 -0.36 -14.48
CA ASP A 567 -11.43 -0.11 -15.87
C ASP A 567 -10.80 1.24 -16.29
N GLU A 568 -10.28 1.33 -17.52
CA GLU A 568 -9.58 2.53 -18.03
C GLU A 568 -10.06 2.87 -19.44
N TYR A 569 -10.38 4.16 -19.64
CA TYR A 569 -11.00 4.69 -20.84
C TYR A 569 -10.33 5.96 -21.34
N ASP A 570 -10.49 6.22 -22.63
CA ASP A 570 -10.16 7.48 -23.29
C ASP A 570 -11.37 8.04 -24.00
N LEU A 571 -11.70 9.29 -23.70
CA LEU A 571 -12.71 10.07 -24.36
C LEU A 571 -12.03 11.15 -25.21
N ALA A 572 -12.24 11.12 -26.52
CA ALA A 572 -11.58 12.02 -27.44
C ALA A 572 -12.51 12.49 -28.58
N LEU A 573 -12.32 13.72 -29.04
CA LEU A 573 -12.95 14.25 -30.25
C LEU A 573 -12.06 13.89 -31.45
N THR A 574 -12.40 12.79 -32.13
CA THR A 574 -11.66 12.32 -33.31
C THR A 574 -12.15 12.98 -34.59
N SER A 575 -11.46 12.76 -35.71
CA SER A 575 -11.89 13.23 -37.04
C SER A 575 -13.25 12.66 -37.50
N THR A 576 -13.75 11.61 -36.85
CA THR A 576 -15.08 11.02 -37.11
C THR A 576 -16.13 11.36 -36.04
N GLY A 577 -15.80 12.23 -35.09
CA GLY A 577 -16.64 12.59 -33.95
C GLY A 577 -16.09 12.05 -32.61
N ALA A 578 -16.89 12.21 -31.56
CA ALA A 578 -16.56 11.71 -30.23
C ALA A 578 -16.36 10.19 -30.24
N GLN A 579 -15.37 9.72 -29.47
CA GLN A 579 -15.07 8.31 -29.35
C GLN A 579 -14.65 7.98 -27.92
N LEU A 580 -15.26 6.92 -27.36
CA LEU A 580 -14.81 6.27 -26.14
C LEU A 580 -14.02 5.00 -26.50
N TYR A 581 -12.76 4.94 -26.10
CA TYR A 581 -11.91 3.76 -26.24
C TYR A 581 -11.63 3.15 -24.87
N ARG A 582 -11.92 1.86 -24.69
CA ARG A 582 -11.55 1.10 -23.49
C ARG A 582 -10.13 0.56 -23.66
N ARG A 583 -9.20 1.02 -22.82
CA ARG A 583 -7.83 0.46 -22.71
C ARG A 583 -7.78 -0.79 -21.88
N ARG A 584 -8.60 -0.84 -20.83
CA ARG A 584 -8.66 -1.93 -19.86
C ARG A 584 -10.08 -2.08 -19.37
N GLY A 585 -10.52 -3.33 -19.19
CA GLY A 585 -11.68 -3.58 -18.35
C GLY A 585 -11.85 -5.04 -17.92
N THR A 586 -12.68 -5.24 -16.90
CA THR A 586 -12.94 -6.56 -16.31
C THR A 586 -14.24 -7.13 -16.87
N GLY A 587 -14.19 -8.31 -17.49
CA GLY A 587 -15.40 -8.96 -18.02
C GLY A 587 -15.98 -8.31 -19.28
N VAL A 588 -15.28 -7.34 -19.87
CA VAL A 588 -15.68 -6.58 -21.06
C VAL A 588 -14.52 -6.49 -22.07
N PRO A 589 -14.79 -6.44 -23.38
CA PRO A 589 -13.74 -6.43 -24.40
C PRO A 589 -13.02 -5.07 -24.50
N ILE A 590 -11.69 -5.10 -24.69
CA ILE A 590 -10.88 -3.92 -25.02
C ILE A 590 -11.24 -3.43 -26.43
N GLY A 591 -11.33 -2.12 -26.63
CA GLY A 591 -11.67 -1.52 -27.93
C GLY A 591 -12.62 -0.33 -27.82
N VAL A 592 -13.16 0.11 -28.96
CA VAL A 592 -14.17 1.18 -29.01
C VAL A 592 -15.47 0.72 -28.36
N VAL A 593 -16.01 1.54 -27.46
CA VAL A 593 -17.24 1.26 -26.72
C VAL A 593 -18.41 1.90 -27.43
N THR A 594 -19.09 1.13 -28.28
CA THR A 594 -20.23 1.63 -29.08
C THR A 594 -21.56 1.67 -28.33
N ALA A 595 -21.61 1.09 -27.12
CA ALA A 595 -22.79 1.12 -26.25
C ALA A 595 -22.90 2.42 -25.43
N ALA A 596 -21.81 3.18 -25.31
CA ALA A 596 -21.81 4.48 -24.66
C ALA A 596 -22.29 5.57 -25.64
N ASP A 597 -23.06 6.53 -25.12
CA ASP A 597 -23.39 7.74 -25.86
C ASP A 597 -22.33 8.80 -25.56
N ALA A 598 -21.73 9.39 -26.59
CA ALA A 598 -20.65 10.35 -26.43
C ALA A 598 -20.80 11.49 -27.45
N ALA A 599 -20.68 12.71 -26.96
CA ALA A 599 -20.64 13.93 -27.77
C ALA A 599 -19.42 14.77 -27.39
N ALA A 600 -18.82 15.40 -28.37
CA ALA A 600 -17.73 16.33 -28.15
C ALA A 600 -17.70 17.38 -29.25
N SER A 601 -17.40 18.62 -28.87
CA SER A 601 -17.38 19.76 -29.78
C SER A 601 -16.22 20.70 -29.46
N TRP A 602 -15.54 21.17 -30.49
CA TRP A 602 -14.48 22.18 -30.39
C TRP A 602 -15.01 23.53 -30.90
N ASP A 603 -14.85 24.58 -30.10
CA ASP A 603 -15.11 25.96 -30.48
C ASP A 603 -13.80 26.75 -30.55
N GLU A 604 -13.35 27.01 -31.78
CA GLU A 604 -12.15 27.80 -32.06
C GLU A 604 -12.23 29.24 -31.52
N ALA A 605 -13.44 29.83 -31.46
CA ALA A 605 -13.59 31.22 -31.04
C ALA A 605 -13.38 31.41 -29.53
N SER A 606 -13.76 30.41 -28.74
CA SER A 606 -13.58 30.39 -27.29
C SER A 606 -12.44 29.48 -26.82
N THR A 607 -11.70 28.90 -27.77
CA THR A 607 -10.60 27.94 -27.55
C THR A 607 -10.98 26.87 -26.53
N SER A 608 -12.16 26.28 -26.72
CA SER A 608 -12.77 25.36 -25.75
C SER A 608 -13.30 24.09 -26.39
N THR A 609 -13.00 22.95 -25.76
CA THR A 609 -13.61 21.66 -26.09
C THR A 609 -14.61 21.25 -25.02
N VAL A 610 -15.82 20.89 -25.44
CA VAL A 610 -16.83 20.25 -24.58
C VAL A 610 -16.81 18.76 -24.82
N TYR A 611 -16.90 17.97 -23.75
CA TYR A 611 -17.08 16.52 -23.78
C TYR A 611 -18.28 16.14 -22.92
N GLU A 612 -19.13 15.27 -23.44
CA GLU A 612 -20.22 14.64 -22.71
C GLU A 612 -20.25 13.14 -23.00
N LEU A 613 -20.50 12.36 -21.95
CA LEU A 613 -20.50 10.91 -21.99
C LEU A 613 -21.61 10.37 -21.10
N ALA A 614 -22.41 9.46 -21.63
CA ALA A 614 -23.22 8.52 -20.87
C ALA A 614 -22.62 7.11 -21.04
N LEU A 615 -22.01 6.59 -19.97
CA LEU A 615 -21.38 5.29 -19.93
C LEU A 615 -22.29 4.30 -19.17
N PRO A 616 -22.90 3.31 -19.86
CA PRO A 616 -23.75 2.34 -19.20
C PRO A 616 -23.01 1.54 -18.13
N TRP A 617 -23.65 1.27 -16.99
CA TRP A 617 -23.06 0.43 -15.93
C TRP A 617 -22.69 -0.98 -16.43
N THR A 618 -23.34 -1.47 -17.50
CA THR A 618 -22.99 -2.75 -18.14
C THR A 618 -21.60 -2.76 -18.78
N GLU A 619 -21.05 -1.59 -19.08
CA GLU A 619 -19.70 -1.42 -19.60
C GLU A 619 -18.65 -1.36 -18.48
N ILE A 620 -19.07 -1.30 -17.21
CA ILE A 620 -18.21 -1.32 -16.01
C ILE A 620 -18.80 -2.33 -14.98
N PRO A 621 -18.90 -3.63 -15.32
CA PRO A 621 -19.67 -4.60 -14.52
C PRO A 621 -19.10 -4.87 -13.12
N SER A 622 -17.87 -4.41 -12.87
CA SER A 622 -17.20 -4.49 -11.57
C SER A 622 -17.82 -3.55 -10.52
N ILE A 623 -18.49 -2.47 -10.94
CA ILE A 623 -19.07 -1.44 -10.07
C ILE A 623 -20.60 -1.57 -10.07
N GLN A 624 -21.19 -1.49 -8.88
CA GLN A 624 -22.64 -1.45 -8.71
C GLN A 624 -23.04 -0.06 -8.21
N PRO A 625 -23.87 0.71 -8.93
CA PRO A 625 -24.27 2.05 -8.48
C PRO A 625 -24.98 2.02 -7.12
N THR A 626 -25.66 0.92 -6.80
CA THR A 626 -26.32 0.69 -5.51
C THR A 626 -25.35 0.56 -4.32
N ASP A 627 -24.06 0.33 -4.58
CA ASP A 627 -23.04 0.37 -3.54
C ASP A 627 -22.76 1.84 -3.10
N GLY A 628 -23.16 2.84 -3.88
CA GLY A 628 -23.14 4.25 -3.46
C GLY A 628 -21.75 4.88 -3.41
N LEU A 629 -20.70 4.14 -3.75
CA LEU A 629 -19.32 4.62 -3.79
C LEU A 629 -18.50 3.91 -4.87
N MET A 630 -17.42 4.55 -5.30
CA MET A 630 -16.38 3.98 -6.14
C MET A 630 -15.09 4.81 -6.05
N SER A 631 -14.02 4.32 -6.67
CA SER A 631 -12.79 5.08 -6.86
C SER A 631 -12.73 5.60 -8.29
N PHE A 632 -12.36 6.85 -8.47
CA PHE A 632 -12.32 7.53 -9.75
C PHE A 632 -11.04 8.35 -9.91
N SER A 633 -10.48 8.36 -11.11
CA SER A 633 -9.32 9.20 -11.45
C SER A 633 -9.46 9.65 -12.89
N LEU A 634 -8.95 10.84 -13.19
CA LEU A 634 -8.92 11.37 -14.55
C LEU A 634 -7.62 12.11 -14.83
N LEU A 635 -7.30 12.25 -16.11
CA LEU A 635 -6.36 13.22 -16.61
C LEU A 635 -6.83 13.81 -17.94
N VAL A 636 -6.44 15.05 -18.19
CA VAL A 636 -6.70 15.79 -19.43
C VAL A 636 -5.38 15.92 -20.18
N ASN A 637 -5.30 15.33 -21.36
CA ASN A 637 -4.13 15.38 -22.22
C ASN A 637 -4.02 16.70 -22.96
N ASP A 638 -2.77 17.08 -23.21
CA ASP A 638 -2.41 18.30 -23.93
C ASP A 638 -1.40 18.00 -25.05
N ASN A 639 -1.66 18.52 -26.24
CA ASN A 639 -0.85 18.40 -27.45
C ASN A 639 -1.10 19.57 -28.44
N ASP A 640 -0.13 20.45 -28.57
CA ASP A 640 -0.19 21.56 -29.54
C ASP A 640 0.20 21.19 -30.99
N GLY A 641 0.10 19.91 -31.36
CA GLY A 641 0.41 19.38 -32.70
C GLY A 641 1.84 18.87 -32.90
N ALA A 642 2.73 18.97 -31.91
CA ALA A 642 4.08 18.41 -31.94
C ALA A 642 4.20 17.04 -31.22
N GLY A 643 3.08 16.54 -30.68
CA GLY A 643 3.03 15.38 -29.79
C GLY A 643 2.64 15.79 -28.36
N ARG A 644 2.16 14.83 -27.58
CA ARG A 644 1.66 15.06 -26.21
C ARG A 644 2.71 15.78 -25.33
N LYS A 645 2.37 16.98 -24.84
CA LYS A 645 3.16 17.82 -23.92
C LYS A 645 3.15 17.28 -22.49
N GLY A 646 2.02 16.68 -22.11
CA GLY A 646 1.77 16.08 -20.82
C GLY A 646 0.28 16.00 -20.54
N TYR A 647 -0.10 16.20 -19.28
CA TYR A 647 -1.48 16.19 -18.82
C TYR A 647 -1.67 16.93 -17.49
N ILE A 648 -2.89 17.35 -17.20
CA ILE A 648 -3.32 17.73 -15.84
C ILE A 648 -4.15 16.57 -15.29
N GLU A 649 -3.81 16.05 -14.11
CA GLU A 649 -4.51 14.92 -13.48
C GLU A 649 -5.30 15.33 -12.24
N TRP A 650 -6.49 14.76 -12.07
CA TRP A 650 -7.26 14.79 -10.82
C TRP A 650 -7.47 13.36 -10.33
N GLY A 651 -6.78 13.05 -9.23
CA GLY A 651 -6.38 11.67 -8.96
C GLY A 651 -5.15 11.29 -9.79
N SER A 652 -4.38 10.30 -9.33
CA SER A 652 -3.19 9.83 -10.05
C SER A 652 -3.39 8.38 -10.50
N GLY A 653 -2.31 7.68 -10.84
CA GLY A 653 -2.35 6.25 -11.14
C GLY A 653 -2.79 5.89 -12.57
N ILE A 654 -3.08 6.87 -13.43
CA ILE A 654 -3.32 6.66 -14.87
C ILE A 654 -2.06 6.95 -15.68
N GLY A 655 -1.54 8.18 -15.58
CA GLY A 655 -0.41 8.66 -16.39
C GLY A 655 0.94 8.10 -15.94
N THR A 656 1.07 7.72 -14.68
CA THR A 656 2.23 7.02 -14.10
C THR A 656 1.80 5.87 -13.20
N GLY A 657 2.65 4.84 -13.07
CA GLY A 657 2.51 3.77 -12.08
C GLY A 657 1.39 2.74 -12.30
N LYS A 658 0.30 3.07 -13.02
CA LYS A 658 -0.86 2.18 -13.23
C LYS A 658 -1.38 1.59 -11.91
N ASN A 659 -1.81 2.49 -11.02
CA ASN A 659 -2.07 2.16 -9.63
C ASN A 659 -3.43 2.72 -9.14
N PRO A 660 -4.46 1.87 -8.97
CA PRO A 660 -5.79 2.30 -8.51
C PRO A 660 -5.82 2.77 -7.05
N SER A 661 -4.78 2.48 -6.25
CA SER A 661 -4.66 3.02 -4.89
C SER A 661 -4.47 4.55 -4.85
N LEU A 662 -4.15 5.18 -5.99
CA LEU A 662 -3.97 6.63 -6.11
C LEU A 662 -5.22 7.35 -6.64
N PHE A 663 -6.32 6.63 -6.86
CA PHE A 663 -7.58 7.22 -7.31
C PHE A 663 -8.23 8.03 -6.19
N LYS A 664 -9.15 8.92 -6.55
CA LYS A 664 -9.95 9.70 -5.61
C LYS A 664 -11.22 8.91 -5.23
N PRO A 665 -11.69 9.01 -3.99
CA PRO A 665 -12.99 8.47 -3.59
C PRO A 665 -14.13 9.31 -4.19
N LEU A 666 -15.13 8.62 -4.76
CA LEU A 666 -16.31 9.22 -5.34
C LEU A 666 -17.56 8.56 -4.74
N ARG A 667 -18.48 9.35 -4.22
CA ARG A 667 -19.74 8.90 -3.63
C ARG A 667 -20.90 9.25 -4.56
N LEU A 668 -21.78 8.29 -4.80
CA LEU A 668 -22.99 8.47 -5.58
C LEU A 668 -24.11 8.93 -4.64
N VAL A 669 -24.49 10.20 -4.72
CA VAL A 669 -25.54 10.77 -3.86
C VAL A 669 -26.89 10.77 -4.58
N PRO A 670 -27.98 10.33 -3.92
CA PRO A 670 -29.32 10.25 -4.50
C PRO A 670 -30.06 11.59 -4.61
#